data_AF-A0A1Q4FGM9-F1
#
_entry.id   AF-A0A1Q4FGM9-F1
#
_cell.length_a   1.000
_cell.length_b   1.000
_cell.length_c   1.000
_cell.angle_alpha   90.00
_cell.angle_beta   90.00
_cell.angle_gamma   90.00
#
_symmetry.space_group_name_H-M   'P 1'
#
loop_
_entity.id
_entity.type
_entity.pdbx_description
1 polymer ?
#
loop_
_entity_poly.entity_id
_entity_poly.type
_entity_poly.pdbx_seq_one_letter_code
_entity_poly.pdbx_strand_id
1 'polypeptide(L)'
;MTANPGIPFEIPGYRITRQLGQGGMATVYLAVQTALEREVAIKVLGADRAPSEDLIKRFENEARLIARLDHPHIVSIYEVGRASSGHLYYTLPYLPNGDLTARKDGGDQRRIIGILRCLAQALGYAHEHGIVHRDVKPENVLFDKLDRPLLTDFGIALARHSDVRVTREGATLGSTGYMSPEQARGQALDGRSDLYSLGVMAYELLTGDLPFHGPDALSVALAHVEQPAPRLPPTRRAWQPLMDRLLAKDPDQRYANAAELLDGLDQVENELEQRRNGDPAPAWRERMREWPASLWVGLASIAGTLLLLAMLLWPKGQEPPESRFVTVPATAGASGLADAPDTAVNPLPTGAAPTDAAAARTKAALDAAPRQLQAGNLTTPAGDNAAESYLLVLSLDKANAAARDGLDRVFAALGQRADQALSTHDAGALRDQLEQARMLAERADLRDSPTWTGYLAGREAAFGERLQALQRTGSAEQLAALGPFVELLAQDQPALRTHWQEAQRQLAARARPAGELEPALIYVPAELDGHRLDHAFELGRTEITRAEYARFVRATGRGAARCREPLRPLSRLKSLQWRDPDFPQGDDEPVVCVSWEDANAYARWLSSQTGARYRLPSEAEWVHAAQSVARGGACEQGNVADASMGTRWTLASRYKCSDGRAHTAPVAHYKASSIGLYDLVGNASEWTTGCAAKDCSERVFRGTSWRDGPDETTVGRRGDSATDTGYTTIGFRLVRELEPAAATAAATP
;
A
#
# COMPACT_ATOMS: atom_id res chain seq x y z
N MET A 1 -23.80 -40.34 -6.45
CA MET A 1 -23.05 -39.28 -7.15
C MET A 1 -22.10 -38.69 -6.12
N THR A 2 -20.83 -39.07 -6.19
CA THR A 2 -19.85 -38.84 -5.13
C THR A 2 -19.41 -37.38 -5.10
N ALA A 3 -19.65 -36.72 -3.97
CA ALA A 3 -19.12 -35.41 -3.66
C ALA A 3 -17.59 -35.41 -3.82
N ASN A 4 -17.07 -34.45 -4.58
CA ASN A 4 -15.64 -34.25 -4.77
C ASN A 4 -15.09 -33.76 -3.41
N PRO A 5 -14.15 -34.47 -2.75
CA PRO A 5 -13.66 -34.09 -1.44
C PRO A 5 -12.81 -32.81 -1.57
N GLY A 6 -13.39 -31.66 -1.20
CA GLY A 6 -12.70 -30.36 -1.22
C GLY A 6 -13.54 -29.16 -1.66
N ILE A 7 -14.82 -29.33 -2.04
CA ILE A 7 -15.68 -28.21 -2.48
C ILE A 7 -16.87 -28.08 -1.52
N PRO A 8 -17.02 -26.97 -0.77
CA PRO A 8 -17.98 -26.88 0.33
C PRO A 8 -19.43 -26.52 -0.07
N PHE A 9 -19.74 -26.46 -1.37
CA PHE A 9 -21.07 -26.05 -1.87
C PHE A 9 -21.44 -26.70 -3.21
N GLU A 10 -22.74 -26.67 -3.52
CA GLU A 10 -23.30 -27.13 -4.80
C GLU A 10 -23.84 -25.95 -5.61
N ILE A 11 -23.71 -26.03 -6.94
CA ILE A 11 -24.30 -25.08 -7.88
C ILE A 11 -25.22 -25.86 -8.82
N PRO A 12 -26.56 -25.73 -8.69
CA PRO A 12 -27.52 -26.46 -9.50
C PRO A 12 -27.24 -26.30 -11.00
N GLY A 13 -27.28 -27.41 -11.75
CA GLY A 13 -27.01 -27.42 -13.19
C GLY A 13 -25.53 -27.52 -13.56
N TYR A 14 -24.59 -27.39 -12.63
CA TYR A 14 -23.16 -27.46 -12.88
C TYR A 14 -22.48 -28.59 -12.09
N ARG A 15 -21.60 -29.34 -12.77
CA ARG A 15 -20.74 -30.34 -12.14
C ARG A 15 -19.32 -29.81 -12.06
N ILE A 16 -18.87 -29.47 -10.85
CA ILE A 16 -17.52 -28.92 -10.64
C ILE A 16 -16.47 -30.02 -10.77
N THR A 17 -15.50 -29.81 -11.66
CA THR A 17 -14.43 -30.74 -12.00
C THR A 17 -13.21 -30.53 -11.11
N ARG A 18 -12.69 -29.29 -11.05
CA ARG A 18 -11.50 -28.91 -10.26
C ARG A 18 -11.43 -27.40 -10.03
N GLN A 19 -10.66 -26.97 -9.04
CA GLN A 19 -10.28 -25.56 -8.88
C GLN A 19 -9.26 -25.14 -9.95
N LEU A 20 -9.44 -23.96 -10.53
CA LEU A 20 -8.52 -23.33 -11.50
C LEU A 20 -7.56 -22.36 -10.79
N GLY A 21 -8.05 -21.62 -9.80
CA GLY A 21 -7.24 -20.66 -9.03
C GLY A 21 -8.02 -20.04 -7.87
N GLN A 22 -7.31 -19.48 -6.90
CA GLN A 22 -7.89 -18.74 -5.77
C GLN A 22 -7.20 -17.38 -5.65
N GLY A 23 -7.98 -16.31 -5.73
CA GLY A 23 -7.54 -14.95 -5.47
C GLY A 23 -8.13 -14.43 -4.16
N GLY A 24 -7.72 -13.23 -3.73
CA GLY A 24 -8.17 -12.64 -2.45
C GLY A 24 -9.68 -12.32 -2.35
N MET A 25 -10.41 -12.27 -3.48
CA MET A 25 -11.84 -11.92 -3.51
C MET A 25 -12.73 -13.04 -4.07
N ALA A 26 -12.15 -14.03 -4.75
CA ALA A 26 -12.92 -15.05 -5.47
C ALA A 26 -12.11 -16.33 -5.71
N THR A 27 -12.81 -17.44 -5.82
CA THR A 27 -12.25 -18.74 -6.25
C THR A 27 -12.84 -19.12 -7.60
N VAL A 28 -11.99 -19.57 -8.52
CA VAL A 28 -12.39 -19.97 -9.88
C VAL A 28 -12.33 -21.48 -9.99
N TYR A 29 -13.40 -22.09 -10.49
CA TYR A 29 -13.55 -23.52 -10.68
C TYR A 29 -13.82 -23.85 -12.15
N LEU A 30 -13.25 -24.95 -12.63
CA LEU A 30 -13.65 -25.59 -13.88
C LEU A 30 -14.85 -26.48 -13.60
N ALA A 31 -15.92 -26.32 -14.37
CA ALA A 31 -17.12 -27.12 -14.25
C ALA A 31 -17.67 -27.50 -15.63
N VAL A 32 -18.55 -28.50 -15.66
CA VAL A 32 -19.34 -28.85 -16.83
C VAL A 32 -20.78 -28.40 -16.58
N GLN A 33 -21.33 -27.58 -17.47
CA GLN A 33 -22.75 -27.23 -17.46
C GLN A 33 -23.55 -28.42 -17.98
N THR A 34 -24.33 -29.05 -17.10
CA THR A 34 -24.93 -30.38 -17.34
C THR A 34 -25.93 -30.36 -18.49
N ALA A 35 -26.71 -29.28 -18.63
CA ALA A 35 -27.75 -29.17 -19.66
C ALA A 35 -27.19 -29.03 -21.09
N LEU A 36 -25.98 -28.46 -21.24
CA LEU A 36 -25.35 -28.19 -22.54
C LEU A 36 -24.08 -29.01 -22.78
N GLU A 37 -23.70 -29.85 -21.81
CA GLU A 37 -22.47 -30.65 -21.80
C GLU A 37 -21.20 -29.88 -22.19
N ARG A 38 -21.11 -28.60 -21.80
CA ARG A 38 -19.97 -27.72 -22.11
C ARG A 38 -19.14 -27.37 -20.87
N GLU A 39 -17.84 -27.19 -21.08
CA GLU A 39 -16.93 -26.70 -20.04
C GLU A 39 -17.11 -25.19 -19.83
N VAL A 40 -17.14 -24.80 -18.56
CA VAL A 40 -17.26 -23.41 -18.11
C VAL A 40 -16.29 -23.14 -16.97
N ALA A 41 -15.85 -21.90 -16.85
CA ALA A 41 -15.23 -21.39 -15.64
C ALA A 41 -16.32 -20.76 -14.75
N ILE A 42 -16.38 -21.17 -13.49
CA ILE A 42 -17.29 -20.61 -12.49
C ILE A 42 -16.46 -19.81 -11.48
N LYS A 43 -16.71 -18.52 -11.38
CA LYS A 43 -16.08 -17.66 -10.39
C LYS A 43 -17.05 -17.41 -9.24
N VAL A 44 -16.65 -17.82 -8.04
CA VAL A 44 -17.45 -17.75 -6.81
C VAL A 44 -16.84 -16.70 -5.89
N LEU A 45 -17.64 -15.71 -5.49
CA LEU A 45 -17.21 -14.59 -4.67
C LEU A 45 -17.34 -14.91 -3.17
N GLY A 46 -16.37 -14.46 -2.37
CA GLY A 46 -16.48 -14.46 -0.91
C GLY A 46 -16.63 -15.85 -0.28
N ALA A 47 -15.81 -16.82 -0.68
CA ALA A 47 -15.87 -18.20 -0.15
C ALA A 47 -15.72 -18.29 1.38
N ASP A 48 -15.15 -17.26 2.02
CA ASP A 48 -14.88 -17.19 3.46
C ASP A 48 -15.93 -16.37 4.26
N ARG A 49 -16.84 -15.62 3.61
CA ARG A 49 -17.89 -14.82 4.28
C ARG A 49 -19.05 -14.45 3.35
N ALA A 50 -20.28 -14.60 3.84
CA ALA A 50 -21.48 -14.15 3.12
C ALA A 50 -21.52 -12.61 2.93
N PRO A 51 -21.73 -12.12 1.69
CA PRO A 51 -21.78 -10.68 1.40
C PRO A 51 -23.06 -10.02 1.92
N SER A 52 -23.02 -8.70 2.17
CA SER A 52 -24.21 -7.93 2.56
C SER A 52 -25.20 -7.77 1.39
N GLU A 53 -26.49 -7.61 1.69
CA GLU A 53 -27.55 -7.47 0.69
C GLU A 53 -27.34 -6.30 -0.29
N ASP A 54 -26.76 -5.19 0.17
CA ASP A 54 -26.44 -4.04 -0.70
C ASP A 54 -25.31 -4.36 -1.69
N LEU A 55 -24.35 -5.18 -1.27
CA LEU A 55 -23.27 -5.65 -2.12
C LEU A 55 -23.78 -6.57 -3.22
N ILE A 56 -24.70 -7.46 -2.85
CA ILE A 56 -25.32 -8.41 -3.76
C ILE A 56 -26.10 -7.67 -4.85
N LYS A 57 -26.93 -6.69 -4.49
CA LYS A 57 -27.71 -5.90 -5.47
C LYS A 57 -26.82 -5.13 -6.44
N ARG A 58 -25.72 -4.54 -5.96
CA ARG A 58 -24.75 -3.85 -6.83
C ARG A 58 -24.06 -4.81 -7.77
N PHE A 59 -23.62 -5.95 -7.26
CA PHE A 59 -22.98 -7.01 -8.05
C PHE A 59 -23.92 -7.52 -9.17
N GLU A 60 -25.17 -7.85 -8.84
CA GLU A 60 -26.15 -8.31 -9.83
C GLU A 60 -26.40 -7.26 -10.93
N ASN A 61 -26.41 -5.96 -10.57
CA ASN A 61 -26.58 -4.88 -11.54
C ASN A 61 -25.36 -4.70 -12.44
N GLU A 62 -24.14 -4.76 -11.88
CA GLU A 62 -22.88 -4.60 -12.63
C GLU A 62 -22.63 -5.79 -13.55
N ALA A 63 -22.85 -7.01 -13.06
CA ALA A 63 -22.74 -8.22 -13.88
C ALA A 63 -23.74 -8.23 -15.05
N ARG A 64 -24.95 -7.66 -14.87
CA ARG A 64 -25.92 -7.48 -15.97
C ARG A 64 -25.46 -6.48 -17.03
N LEU A 65 -24.74 -5.43 -16.65
CA LEU A 65 -24.20 -4.47 -17.61
C LEU A 65 -23.10 -5.13 -18.47
N ILE A 66 -22.22 -5.89 -17.83
CA ILE A 66 -21.13 -6.59 -18.51
C ILE A 66 -21.64 -7.74 -19.38
N ALA A 67 -22.67 -8.46 -18.92
CA ALA A 67 -23.31 -9.52 -19.70
C ALA A 67 -23.96 -9.03 -21.01
N ARG A 68 -24.15 -7.71 -21.19
CA ARG A 68 -24.64 -7.13 -22.46
C ARG A 68 -23.53 -6.86 -23.46
N LEU A 69 -22.26 -6.92 -23.04
CA LEU A 69 -21.13 -6.73 -23.94
C LEU A 69 -20.97 -7.98 -24.82
N ASP A 70 -21.07 -7.80 -26.13
CA ASP A 70 -20.82 -8.83 -27.12
C ASP A 70 -19.71 -8.37 -28.06
N HIS A 71 -18.49 -8.85 -27.80
CA HIS A 71 -17.31 -8.47 -28.55
C HIS A 71 -16.32 -9.64 -28.62
N PRO A 72 -15.66 -9.90 -29.77
CA PRO A 72 -14.77 -11.06 -29.95
C PRO A 72 -13.56 -11.11 -29.00
N HIS A 73 -13.21 -9.98 -28.40
CA HIS A 73 -12.09 -9.83 -27.46
C HIS A 73 -12.56 -9.54 -26.01
N ILE A 74 -13.83 -9.78 -25.69
CA ILE A 74 -14.38 -9.68 -24.33
C ILE A 74 -14.96 -11.05 -23.94
N VAL A 75 -14.62 -11.54 -22.75
CA VAL A 75 -15.19 -12.80 -22.25
C VAL A 75 -16.64 -12.56 -21.82
N SER A 76 -17.59 -13.19 -22.52
CA SER A 76 -19.02 -13.08 -22.22
C SER A 76 -19.38 -13.81 -20.93
N ILE A 77 -20.26 -13.19 -20.13
CA ILE A 77 -20.88 -13.84 -18.97
C ILE A 77 -22.06 -14.68 -19.44
N TYR A 78 -22.04 -15.97 -19.12
CA TYR A 78 -23.14 -16.90 -19.45
C TYR A 78 -24.28 -16.84 -18.44
N GLU A 79 -23.95 -16.79 -17.15
CA GLU A 79 -24.95 -16.82 -16.09
C GLU A 79 -24.41 -16.13 -14.83
N VAL A 80 -25.30 -15.52 -14.05
CA VAL A 80 -25.05 -15.01 -12.71
C VAL A 80 -26.07 -15.63 -11.77
N GLY A 81 -25.63 -16.13 -10.63
CA GLY A 81 -26.50 -16.82 -9.69
C GLY A 81 -25.99 -16.86 -8.26
N ARG A 82 -26.68 -17.63 -7.42
CA ARG A 82 -26.34 -17.87 -6.01
C ARG A 82 -26.12 -19.36 -5.79
N ALA A 83 -24.98 -19.72 -5.22
CA ALA A 83 -24.67 -21.09 -4.83
C ALA A 83 -25.56 -21.52 -3.65
N SER A 84 -25.65 -22.83 -3.38
CA SER A 84 -26.44 -23.33 -2.24
C SER A 84 -25.99 -22.78 -0.88
N SER A 85 -24.73 -22.37 -0.77
CA SER A 85 -24.17 -21.70 0.41
C SER A 85 -24.53 -20.21 0.55
N GLY A 86 -25.24 -19.63 -0.44
CA GLY A 86 -25.56 -18.20 -0.49
C GLY A 86 -24.49 -17.32 -1.14
N HIS A 87 -23.34 -17.87 -1.52
CA HIS A 87 -22.29 -17.12 -2.23
C HIS A 87 -22.72 -16.78 -3.66
N LEU A 88 -22.34 -15.59 -4.13
CA LEU A 88 -22.57 -15.18 -5.51
C LEU A 88 -21.60 -15.89 -6.44
N TYR A 89 -22.10 -16.32 -7.60
CA TYR A 89 -21.26 -16.84 -8.66
C TYR A 89 -21.64 -16.25 -10.01
N TYR A 90 -20.70 -16.30 -10.94
CA TYR A 90 -20.98 -16.13 -12.35
C TYR A 90 -20.18 -17.14 -13.18
N THR A 91 -20.69 -17.44 -14.37
CA THR A 91 -20.08 -18.43 -15.26
C THR A 91 -19.62 -17.80 -16.56
N LEU A 92 -18.47 -18.27 -17.05
CA LEU A 92 -17.77 -17.79 -18.23
C LEU A 92 -17.39 -19.00 -19.11
N PRO A 93 -17.13 -18.81 -20.41
CA PRO A 93 -16.45 -19.81 -21.22
C PRO A 93 -15.11 -20.23 -20.59
N TYR A 94 -14.80 -21.53 -20.60
CA TYR A 94 -13.47 -22.00 -20.22
C TYR A 94 -12.45 -21.72 -21.35
N LEU A 95 -11.41 -20.96 -21.03
CA LEU A 95 -10.34 -20.58 -21.96
C LEU A 95 -9.05 -21.38 -21.62
N PRO A 96 -8.70 -22.41 -22.41
CA PRO A 96 -7.69 -23.39 -22.02
C PRO A 96 -6.24 -22.94 -22.24
N ASN A 97 -6.00 -21.88 -23.02
CA ASN A 97 -4.64 -21.43 -23.37
C ASN A 97 -4.02 -20.47 -22.34
N GLY A 98 -4.65 -20.33 -21.17
CA GLY A 98 -4.13 -19.56 -20.04
C GLY A 98 -4.21 -18.05 -20.22
N ASP A 99 -3.57 -17.33 -19.29
CA ASP A 99 -3.45 -15.87 -19.29
C ASP A 99 -2.11 -15.39 -19.85
N LEU A 100 -1.97 -14.08 -20.05
CA LEU A 100 -0.79 -13.46 -20.66
C LEU A 100 0.48 -13.58 -19.81
N THR A 101 0.41 -13.72 -18.48
CA THR A 101 1.61 -13.82 -17.62
C THR A 101 2.44 -15.07 -17.88
N ALA A 102 1.78 -16.17 -18.26
CA ALA A 102 2.44 -17.45 -18.51
C ALA A 102 3.13 -17.52 -19.88
N ARG A 103 2.95 -16.49 -20.72
CA ARG A 103 3.41 -16.50 -22.12
C ARG A 103 4.74 -15.77 -22.27
N LYS A 104 5.63 -16.32 -23.09
CA LYS A 104 6.92 -15.70 -23.45
C LYS A 104 6.80 -14.85 -24.71
N ASP A 105 5.81 -13.98 -24.76
CA ASP A 105 5.58 -13.09 -25.92
C ASP A 105 6.47 -11.84 -25.88
N GLY A 106 7.20 -11.63 -24.77
CA GLY A 106 8.10 -10.50 -24.55
C GLY A 106 9.32 -10.52 -25.46
N GLY A 107 9.16 -10.00 -26.67
CA GLY A 107 10.23 -9.98 -27.67
C GLY A 107 9.74 -9.75 -29.09
N ASP A 108 8.58 -10.30 -29.44
CA ASP A 108 7.99 -10.13 -30.76
C ASP A 108 7.08 -8.90 -30.80
N GLN A 109 7.65 -7.79 -31.29
CA GLN A 109 6.94 -6.51 -31.40
C GLN A 109 5.66 -6.61 -32.25
N ARG A 110 5.60 -7.49 -33.26
CA ARG A 110 4.39 -7.67 -34.08
C ARG A 110 3.30 -8.38 -33.30
N ARG A 111 3.67 -9.42 -32.54
CA ARG A 111 2.72 -10.10 -31.65
C ARG A 111 2.18 -9.14 -30.59
N ILE A 112 3.04 -8.31 -30.00
CA ILE A 112 2.64 -7.29 -29.02
C ILE A 112 1.65 -6.31 -29.64
N ILE A 113 1.91 -5.77 -30.85
CA ILE A 113 0.95 -4.90 -31.56
C ILE A 113 -0.39 -5.62 -31.74
N GLY A 114 -0.38 -6.88 -32.19
CA GLY A 114 -1.60 -7.67 -32.38
C GLY A 114 -2.42 -7.84 -31.08
N ILE A 115 -1.76 -8.11 -29.96
CA ILE A 115 -2.42 -8.22 -28.65
C ILE A 115 -2.99 -6.87 -28.22
N LEU A 116 -2.18 -5.81 -28.22
CA LEU A 116 -2.61 -4.47 -27.81
C LEU A 116 -3.76 -3.93 -28.66
N ARG A 117 -3.78 -4.24 -29.97
CA ARG A 117 -4.87 -3.89 -30.88
C ARG A 117 -6.19 -4.54 -30.47
N CYS A 118 -6.17 -5.84 -30.19
CA CYS A 118 -7.36 -6.57 -29.75
C CYS A 118 -7.90 -6.02 -28.41
N LEU A 119 -7.00 -5.72 -27.48
CA LEU A 119 -7.35 -5.15 -26.17
C LEU A 119 -7.88 -3.73 -26.28
N ALA A 120 -7.26 -2.88 -27.10
CA ALA A 120 -7.75 -1.53 -27.37
C ALA A 120 -9.16 -1.54 -27.97
N GLN A 121 -9.44 -2.44 -28.92
CA GLN A 121 -10.78 -2.62 -29.48
C GLN A 121 -11.81 -3.05 -28.42
N ALA A 122 -11.45 -4.02 -27.56
CA ALA A 122 -12.31 -4.45 -26.46
C ALA A 122 -12.63 -3.31 -25.47
N LEU A 123 -11.61 -2.56 -25.07
CA LEU A 123 -11.77 -1.42 -24.17
C LEU A 123 -12.61 -0.31 -24.80
N GLY A 124 -12.36 0.02 -26.07
CA GLY A 124 -13.15 1.01 -26.81
C GLY A 124 -14.62 0.64 -26.86
N TYR A 125 -14.93 -0.61 -27.20
CA TYR A 125 -16.31 -1.11 -27.20
C TYR A 125 -16.97 -1.01 -25.82
N ALA A 126 -16.26 -1.37 -24.74
CA ALA A 126 -16.79 -1.22 -23.38
C ALA A 126 -17.02 0.25 -22.98
N HIS A 127 -16.08 1.14 -23.32
CA HIS A 127 -16.15 2.57 -23.02
C HIS A 127 -17.34 3.24 -23.70
N GLU A 128 -17.64 2.88 -24.96
CA GLU A 128 -18.82 3.34 -25.69
C GLU A 128 -20.14 2.92 -25.03
N HIS A 129 -20.14 1.82 -24.28
CA HIS A 129 -21.28 1.34 -23.50
C HIS A 129 -21.27 1.88 -22.05
N GLY A 130 -20.40 2.86 -21.73
CA GLY A 130 -20.30 3.48 -20.42
C GLY A 130 -19.65 2.60 -19.34
N ILE A 131 -18.93 1.55 -19.74
CA ILE A 131 -18.27 0.61 -18.84
C ILE A 131 -16.76 0.83 -18.89
N VAL A 132 -16.16 1.15 -17.74
CA VAL A 132 -14.69 1.25 -17.55
C VAL A 132 -14.22 -0.01 -16.84
N HIS A 133 -13.15 -0.64 -17.32
CA HIS A 133 -12.67 -1.93 -16.80
C HIS A 133 -12.02 -1.81 -15.41
N ARG A 134 -11.17 -0.80 -15.20
CA ARG A 134 -10.53 -0.43 -13.92
C ARG A 134 -9.48 -1.40 -13.36
N ASP A 135 -9.18 -2.50 -14.03
CA ASP A 135 -8.23 -3.54 -13.58
C ASP A 135 -7.58 -4.24 -14.79
N VAL A 136 -7.10 -3.44 -15.76
CA VAL A 136 -6.43 -3.99 -16.94
C VAL A 136 -5.02 -4.43 -16.57
N LYS A 137 -4.75 -5.75 -16.65
CA LYS A 137 -3.46 -6.38 -16.33
C LYS A 137 -3.32 -7.74 -17.02
N PRO A 138 -2.10 -8.29 -17.18
CA PRO A 138 -1.87 -9.52 -17.93
C PRO A 138 -2.69 -10.72 -17.44
N GLU A 139 -2.95 -10.83 -16.14
CA GLU A 139 -3.76 -11.91 -15.55
C GLU A 139 -5.21 -11.91 -16.05
N ASN A 140 -5.72 -10.74 -16.47
CA ASN A 140 -7.07 -10.56 -16.97
C ASN A 140 -7.15 -10.68 -18.51
N VAL A 141 -6.05 -11.03 -19.18
CA VAL A 141 -6.00 -11.27 -20.63
C VAL A 141 -5.84 -12.77 -20.89
N LEU A 142 -6.94 -13.44 -21.24
CA LEU A 142 -7.01 -14.87 -21.46
C LEU A 142 -6.99 -15.24 -22.94
N PHE A 143 -6.53 -16.44 -23.27
CA PHE A 143 -6.46 -16.92 -24.65
C PHE A 143 -7.44 -18.06 -24.92
N ASP A 144 -8.23 -17.92 -25.99
CA ASP A 144 -9.11 -18.98 -26.45
C ASP A 144 -8.36 -20.10 -27.19
N LYS A 145 -9.09 -21.13 -27.62
CA LYS A 145 -8.53 -22.29 -28.35
C LYS A 145 -7.85 -21.91 -29.68
N LEU A 146 -8.16 -20.75 -30.24
CA LEU A 146 -7.58 -20.22 -31.48
C LEU A 146 -6.45 -19.21 -31.20
N ASP A 147 -6.03 -19.09 -29.94
CA ASP A 147 -4.97 -18.19 -29.49
C ASP A 147 -5.28 -16.70 -29.71
N ARG A 148 -6.57 -16.36 -29.64
CA ARG A 148 -7.05 -14.97 -29.63
C ARG A 148 -7.07 -14.45 -28.19
N PRO A 149 -6.58 -13.23 -27.94
CA PRO A 149 -6.66 -12.60 -26.62
C PRO A 149 -8.08 -12.09 -26.35
N LEU A 150 -8.60 -12.37 -25.16
CA LEU A 150 -9.89 -11.90 -24.66
C LEU A 150 -9.70 -11.29 -23.26
N LEU A 151 -10.33 -10.15 -23.04
CA LEU A 151 -10.32 -9.46 -21.75
C LEU A 151 -11.43 -10.00 -20.85
N THR A 152 -11.08 -10.36 -19.62
CA THR A 152 -12.01 -10.87 -18.60
C THR A 152 -12.00 -9.97 -17.35
N ASP A 153 -12.92 -10.23 -16.42
CA ASP A 153 -12.90 -9.62 -15.08
C ASP A 153 -13.00 -8.09 -15.08
N PHE A 154 -13.97 -7.58 -15.86
CA PHE A 154 -14.42 -6.18 -15.85
C PHE A 154 -14.90 -5.75 -14.47
N GLY A 155 -14.01 -5.41 -13.55
CA GLY A 155 -14.32 -4.71 -12.30
C GLY A 155 -15.45 -5.26 -11.40
N ILE A 156 -15.99 -6.47 -11.66
CA ILE A 156 -17.22 -7.00 -11.03
C ILE A 156 -17.06 -7.20 -9.52
N ALA A 157 -15.84 -7.11 -9.00
CA ALA A 157 -15.57 -7.08 -7.58
C ALA A 157 -15.87 -5.68 -7.02
N LEU A 158 -17.17 -5.40 -6.83
CA LEU A 158 -17.71 -4.27 -6.08
C LEU A 158 -17.21 -2.91 -6.58
N ALA A 159 -18.06 -2.13 -7.25
CA ALA A 159 -17.96 -0.67 -7.31
C ALA A 159 -17.07 -0.11 -6.19
N ARG A 160 -15.81 0.17 -6.56
CA ARG A 160 -14.75 0.70 -5.70
C ARG A 160 -15.42 1.69 -4.78
N HIS A 161 -15.49 1.36 -3.48
CA HIS A 161 -16.04 2.26 -2.49
C HIS A 161 -15.50 3.64 -2.81
N SER A 162 -16.43 4.60 -2.86
CA SER A 162 -16.26 6.03 -3.06
C SER A 162 -15.32 6.62 -2.01
N ASP A 163 -14.05 6.22 -2.06
CA ASP A 163 -12.86 6.60 -1.28
C ASP A 163 -11.76 5.58 -1.65
N VAL A 164 -11.14 5.73 -2.82
CA VAL A 164 -9.96 4.91 -3.16
C VAL A 164 -8.77 5.51 -2.42
N ARG A 165 -8.65 5.20 -1.13
CA ARG A 165 -7.35 5.15 -0.45
C ARG A 165 -6.82 3.74 -0.63
N VAL A 166 -5.60 3.63 -1.13
CA VAL A 166 -4.83 2.41 -1.45
C VAL A 166 -4.57 1.50 -0.23
N THR A 167 -5.17 1.79 0.92
CA THR A 167 -4.81 1.23 2.24
C THR A 167 -5.71 0.08 2.71
N ARG A 168 -6.57 -0.52 1.87
CA ARG A 168 -7.33 -1.72 2.26
C ARG A 168 -6.55 -2.99 1.94
N GLU A 169 -6.39 -3.83 2.97
CA GLU A 169 -5.94 -5.23 2.89
C GLU A 169 -6.65 -5.95 1.73
N GLY A 170 -5.88 -6.35 0.72
CA GLY A 170 -6.40 -7.06 -0.46
C GLY A 170 -5.77 -6.65 -1.79
N ALA A 171 -5.08 -5.51 -1.87
CA ALA A 171 -4.27 -5.18 -3.04
C ALA A 171 -2.97 -6.01 -3.02
N THR A 172 -2.92 -7.09 -3.81
CA THR A 172 -1.66 -7.79 -4.06
C THR A 172 -0.70 -6.85 -4.79
N LEU A 173 0.60 -6.95 -4.51
CA LEU A 173 1.66 -6.13 -5.13
C LEU A 173 1.53 -6.09 -6.67
N GLY A 174 1.09 -7.20 -7.28
CA GLY A 174 0.86 -7.33 -8.72
C GLY A 174 -0.30 -6.48 -9.25
N SER A 175 -1.39 -6.28 -8.51
CA SER A 175 -2.53 -5.47 -8.98
C SER A 175 -2.24 -3.97 -8.95
N THR A 176 -1.35 -3.50 -8.06
CA THR A 176 -0.95 -2.09 -7.99
C THR A 176 0.04 -1.67 -9.08
N GLY A 177 0.73 -2.61 -9.71
CA GLY A 177 1.72 -2.32 -10.76
C GLY A 177 1.13 -1.79 -12.07
N TYR A 178 -0.18 -1.94 -12.29
CA TYR A 178 -0.88 -1.52 -13.51
C TYR A 178 -1.86 -0.36 -13.29
N MET A 179 -1.94 0.18 -12.08
CA MET A 179 -2.94 1.19 -11.75
C MET A 179 -2.61 2.54 -12.38
N SER A 180 -3.65 3.30 -12.75
CA SER A 180 -3.44 4.67 -13.24
C SER A 180 -3.20 5.69 -12.10
N PRO A 181 -2.56 6.84 -12.39
CA PRO A 181 -2.32 7.90 -11.40
C PRO A 181 -3.60 8.40 -10.72
N GLU A 182 -4.68 8.57 -11.47
CA GLU A 182 -5.99 8.98 -10.95
C GLU A 182 -6.66 7.87 -10.12
N GLN A 183 -6.42 6.59 -10.46
CA GLN A 183 -6.82 5.47 -9.61
C GLN A 183 -6.06 5.47 -8.28
N ALA A 184 -4.77 5.81 -8.27
CA ALA A 184 -3.96 5.87 -7.06
C ALA A 184 -4.33 7.05 -6.14
N ARG A 185 -4.77 8.17 -6.72
CA ARG A 185 -5.28 9.35 -6.00
C ARG A 185 -6.75 9.22 -5.56
N GLY A 186 -7.45 8.20 -6.05
CA GLY A 186 -8.87 8.02 -5.84
C GLY A 186 -9.78 9.08 -6.45
N GLN A 187 -9.36 9.58 -7.62
CA GLN A 187 -10.15 10.49 -8.43
C GLN A 187 -11.19 9.74 -9.28
N ALA A 188 -12.10 10.48 -9.89
CA ALA A 188 -13.05 9.92 -10.86
C ALA A 188 -12.30 9.30 -12.05
N LEU A 189 -12.78 8.14 -12.51
CA LEU A 189 -12.17 7.39 -13.59
C LEU A 189 -13.00 7.47 -14.85
N ASP A 190 -12.34 7.49 -15.99
CA ASP A 190 -12.92 7.29 -17.30
C ASP A 190 -12.11 6.26 -18.09
N GLY A 191 -12.44 6.06 -19.37
CA GLY A 191 -11.76 5.08 -20.23
C GLY A 191 -10.25 5.29 -20.36
N ARG A 192 -9.74 6.51 -20.14
CA ARG A 192 -8.31 6.83 -20.23
C ARG A 192 -7.48 6.23 -19.10
N SER A 193 -8.14 5.83 -18.00
CA SER A 193 -7.51 5.03 -16.95
C SER A 193 -7.14 3.64 -17.46
N ASP A 194 -8.02 2.99 -18.22
CA ASP A 194 -7.76 1.67 -18.80
C ASP A 194 -6.66 1.74 -19.87
N LEU A 195 -6.61 2.83 -20.64
CA LEU A 195 -5.55 3.05 -21.63
C LEU A 195 -4.18 3.20 -20.96
N TYR A 196 -4.10 3.89 -19.82
CA TYR A 196 -2.86 3.97 -19.05
C TYR A 196 -2.37 2.59 -18.60
N SER A 197 -3.27 1.79 -18.02
CA SER A 197 -2.97 0.41 -17.60
C SER A 197 -2.52 -0.46 -18.77
N LEU A 198 -3.14 -0.32 -19.94
CA LEU A 198 -2.70 -0.97 -21.18
C LEU A 198 -1.29 -0.51 -21.61
N GLY A 199 -0.93 0.75 -21.35
CA GLY A 199 0.42 1.28 -21.54
C GLY A 199 1.47 0.65 -20.62
N VAL A 200 1.12 0.43 -19.35
CA VAL A 200 2.01 -0.29 -18.40
C VAL A 200 2.24 -1.72 -18.91
N MET A 201 1.18 -2.42 -19.32
CA MET A 201 1.29 -3.76 -19.91
C MET A 201 2.14 -3.76 -21.19
N ALA A 202 1.96 -2.77 -22.07
CA ALA A 202 2.79 -2.63 -23.27
C ALA A 202 4.27 -2.43 -22.89
N TYR A 203 4.57 -1.62 -21.88
CA TYR A 203 5.94 -1.42 -21.40
C TYR A 203 6.55 -2.74 -20.94
N GLU A 204 5.86 -3.48 -20.06
CA GLU A 204 6.33 -4.77 -19.55
C GLU A 204 6.56 -5.80 -20.67
N LEU A 205 5.65 -5.91 -21.64
CA LEU A 205 5.84 -6.81 -22.78
C LEU A 205 7.05 -6.41 -23.65
N LEU A 206 7.39 -5.11 -23.70
CA LEU A 206 8.52 -4.62 -24.49
C LEU A 206 9.86 -4.78 -23.79
N THR A 207 9.91 -4.61 -22.47
CA THR A 207 11.14 -4.54 -21.66
C THR A 207 11.40 -5.79 -20.83
N GLY A 208 10.35 -6.54 -20.47
CA GLY A 208 10.37 -7.65 -19.52
C GLY A 208 10.16 -7.23 -18.06
N ASP A 209 10.09 -5.93 -17.77
CA ASP A 209 9.96 -5.36 -16.42
C ASP A 209 8.89 -4.25 -16.39
N LEU A 210 8.23 -4.07 -15.25
CA LEU A 210 7.28 -2.97 -15.03
C LEU A 210 7.96 -1.59 -15.12
N PRO A 211 7.23 -0.52 -15.49
CA PRO A 211 7.80 0.83 -15.55
C PRO A 211 8.13 1.42 -14.16
N PHE A 212 7.48 0.95 -13.10
CA PHE A 212 7.68 1.44 -11.74
C PHE A 212 7.80 0.27 -10.76
N HIS A 213 8.71 0.41 -9.79
CA HIS A 213 8.97 -0.57 -8.75
C HIS A 213 8.98 0.08 -7.37
N GLY A 214 8.65 -0.69 -6.34
CA GLY A 214 8.65 -0.24 -4.95
C GLY A 214 8.62 -1.43 -3.99
N PRO A 215 9.03 -1.22 -2.74
CA PRO A 215 9.05 -2.28 -1.72
C PRO A 215 7.65 -2.76 -1.30
N ASP A 216 6.61 -1.94 -1.54
CA ASP A 216 5.22 -2.21 -1.19
C ASP A 216 4.25 -1.60 -2.21
N ALA A 217 2.98 -2.00 -2.13
CA ALA A 217 1.88 -1.58 -3.00
C ALA A 217 1.63 -0.06 -3.02
N LEU A 218 1.78 0.62 -1.87
CA LEU A 218 1.58 2.06 -1.76
C LEU A 218 2.74 2.81 -2.42
N SER A 219 3.97 2.33 -2.25
CA SER A 219 5.17 2.88 -2.89
C SER A 219 5.06 2.81 -4.42
N VAL A 220 4.58 1.68 -4.98
CA VAL A 220 4.33 1.55 -6.43
C VAL A 220 3.21 2.48 -6.89
N ALA A 221 2.12 2.58 -6.12
CA ALA A 221 1.03 3.51 -6.41
C ALA A 221 1.48 4.98 -6.44
N LEU A 222 2.32 5.39 -5.48
CA LEU A 222 2.93 6.73 -5.46
C LEU A 222 3.90 6.93 -6.62
N ALA A 223 4.63 5.90 -7.05
CA ALA A 223 5.48 5.99 -8.24
C ALA A 223 4.67 6.25 -9.52
N HIS A 224 3.50 5.61 -9.68
CA HIS A 224 2.58 5.95 -10.77
C HIS A 224 2.11 7.40 -10.71
N VAL A 225 1.95 7.98 -9.52
CA VAL A 225 1.53 9.37 -9.29
C VAL A 225 2.63 10.39 -9.57
N GLU A 226 3.86 10.12 -9.13
CA GLU A 226 4.93 11.12 -9.02
C GLU A 226 6.12 10.89 -9.97
N GLN A 227 6.53 9.64 -10.18
CA GLN A 227 7.76 9.34 -10.93
C GLN A 227 7.53 9.47 -12.44
N PRO A 228 8.43 10.12 -13.21
CA PRO A 228 8.31 10.16 -14.66
C PRO A 228 8.44 8.76 -15.26
N ALA A 229 7.71 8.48 -16.35
CA ALA A 229 7.80 7.19 -17.02
C ALA A 229 9.22 6.96 -17.56
N PRO A 230 9.83 5.78 -17.31
CA PRO A 230 11.16 5.47 -17.81
C PRO A 230 11.16 5.43 -19.35
N ARG A 231 12.26 5.89 -19.94
CA ARG A 231 12.47 5.81 -21.40
C ARG A 231 12.68 4.36 -21.82
N LEU A 232 12.16 4.00 -22.99
CA LEU A 232 12.40 2.69 -23.59
C LEU A 232 13.86 2.56 -24.07
N PRO A 233 14.42 1.34 -24.07
CA PRO A 233 15.75 1.10 -24.59
C PRO A 233 15.85 1.48 -26.09
N PRO A 234 17.04 1.83 -26.60
CA PRO A 234 17.22 2.26 -28.00
C PRO A 234 16.66 1.27 -29.04
N THR A 235 16.68 -0.03 -28.72
CA THR A 235 16.15 -1.11 -29.55
C THR A 235 14.63 -1.05 -29.74
N ARG A 236 13.90 -0.33 -28.87
CA ARG A 236 12.45 -0.16 -28.89
C ARG A 236 12.02 1.30 -29.13
N ARG A 237 12.92 2.15 -29.64
CA ARG A 237 12.69 3.60 -29.84
C ARG A 237 11.42 3.93 -30.65
N ALA A 238 11.02 3.08 -31.59
CA ALA A 238 9.80 3.28 -32.39
C ALA A 238 8.52 3.35 -31.53
N TRP A 239 8.53 2.73 -30.35
CA TRP A 239 7.40 2.74 -29.40
C TRP A 239 7.37 3.96 -28.49
N GLN A 240 8.43 4.77 -28.46
CA GLN A 240 8.57 5.85 -27.49
C GLN A 240 7.45 6.91 -27.60
N PRO A 241 7.04 7.39 -28.79
CA PRO A 241 5.95 8.36 -28.89
C PRO A 241 4.62 7.82 -28.35
N LEU A 242 4.34 6.54 -28.59
CA LEU A 242 3.14 5.86 -28.12
C LEU A 242 3.18 5.69 -26.58
N MET A 243 4.32 5.28 -26.02
CA MET A 243 4.49 5.18 -24.56
C MET A 243 4.42 6.52 -23.85
N ASP A 244 5.01 7.57 -24.43
CA ASP A 244 4.98 8.93 -23.84
C ASP A 244 3.53 9.41 -23.64
N ARG A 245 2.63 9.07 -24.57
CA ARG A 245 1.20 9.38 -24.47
C ARG A 245 0.44 8.44 -23.53
N LEU A 246 0.62 7.12 -23.64
CA LEU A 246 -0.11 6.18 -22.77
C LEU A 246 0.24 6.35 -21.29
N LEU A 247 1.52 6.59 -20.98
CA LEU A 247 2.02 6.73 -19.61
C LEU A 247 2.06 8.20 -19.12
N ALA A 248 1.44 9.13 -19.84
CA ALA A 248 1.29 10.51 -19.40
C ALA A 248 0.51 10.56 -18.08
N LYS A 249 0.98 11.36 -17.12
CA LYS A 249 0.39 11.42 -15.78
C LYS A 249 -0.97 12.08 -15.78
N ASP A 250 -1.10 13.13 -16.58
CA ASP A 250 -2.34 13.84 -16.84
C ASP A 250 -3.18 13.06 -17.88
N PRO A 251 -4.42 12.64 -17.54
CA PRO A 251 -5.32 11.98 -18.49
C PRO A 251 -5.59 12.78 -19.76
N ASP A 252 -5.55 14.11 -19.72
CA ASP A 252 -5.81 14.97 -20.90
C ASP A 252 -4.66 14.92 -21.92
N GLN A 253 -3.48 14.46 -21.51
CA GLN A 253 -2.31 14.28 -22.39
C GLN A 253 -2.23 12.89 -23.02
N ARG A 254 -3.14 11.97 -22.63
CA ARG A 254 -3.20 10.61 -23.16
C ARG A 254 -3.94 10.56 -24.50
N TYR A 255 -4.14 9.35 -25.00
CA TYR A 255 -5.12 9.12 -26.06
C TYR A 255 -6.52 9.36 -25.51
N ALA A 256 -7.34 10.10 -26.23
CA ALA A 256 -8.69 10.46 -25.80
C ALA A 256 -9.63 9.25 -25.76
N ASN A 257 -9.39 8.27 -26.64
CA ASN A 257 -10.17 7.03 -26.76
C ASN A 257 -9.36 5.92 -27.43
N ALA A 258 -9.96 4.73 -27.52
CA ALA A 258 -9.34 3.58 -28.15
C ALA A 258 -9.06 3.75 -29.65
N ALA A 259 -9.88 4.50 -30.39
CA ALA A 259 -9.67 4.73 -31.83
C ALA A 259 -8.36 5.49 -32.07
N GLU A 260 -8.11 6.54 -31.28
CA GLU A 260 -6.86 7.29 -31.37
C GLU A 260 -5.63 6.44 -30.97
N LEU A 261 -5.78 5.52 -30.01
CA LEU A 261 -4.73 4.56 -29.67
C LEU A 261 -4.44 3.59 -30.82
N LEU A 262 -5.47 3.11 -31.52
CA LEU A 262 -5.32 2.24 -32.68
C LEU A 262 -4.52 2.94 -33.80
N ASP A 263 -4.80 4.22 -34.06
CA ASP A 263 -4.00 5.04 -34.98
C ASP A 263 -2.53 5.16 -34.53
N GLY A 264 -2.31 5.29 -33.21
CA GLY A 264 -0.97 5.26 -32.63
C GLY A 264 -0.23 3.94 -32.88
N LEU A 265 -0.92 2.81 -32.71
CA LEU A 265 -0.35 1.48 -32.97
C LEU A 265 0.00 1.30 -34.46
N ASP A 266 -0.84 1.81 -35.36
CA ASP A 266 -0.56 1.81 -36.82
C ASP A 266 0.71 2.59 -37.15
N GLN A 267 0.94 3.74 -36.50
CA GLN A 267 2.17 4.52 -36.69
C GLN A 267 3.42 3.74 -36.26
N VAL A 268 3.37 3.06 -35.11
CA VAL A 268 4.48 2.22 -34.63
C VAL A 268 4.73 1.06 -35.59
N GLU A 269 3.69 0.39 -36.04
CA GLU A 269 3.79 -0.71 -37.01
C GLU A 269 4.47 -0.24 -38.30
N ASN A 270 4.00 0.88 -38.87
CA ASN A 270 4.59 1.49 -40.06
C ASN A 270 6.06 1.87 -39.87
N GLU A 271 6.44 2.43 -38.72
CA GLU A 271 7.83 2.78 -38.42
C GLU A 271 8.71 1.53 -38.34
N LEU A 272 8.23 0.44 -37.72
CA LEU A 272 8.95 -0.82 -37.65
C LEU A 272 9.12 -1.45 -39.04
N GLU A 273 8.10 -1.36 -39.89
CA GLU A 273 8.20 -1.85 -41.27
C GLU A 273 9.17 -1.02 -42.11
N GLN A 274 9.17 0.31 -41.98
CA GLN A 274 10.14 1.19 -42.64
C GLN A 274 11.57 0.90 -42.17
N ARG A 275 11.80 0.67 -40.88
CA ARG A 275 13.11 0.30 -40.34
C ARG A 275 13.57 -1.09 -40.80
N ARG A 276 12.65 -2.03 -41.00
CA ARG A 276 12.94 -3.35 -41.53
C ARG A 276 13.24 -3.32 -43.03
N ASN A 277 12.52 -2.48 -43.77
CA ASN A 277 12.63 -2.36 -45.23
C ASN A 277 13.65 -1.29 -45.67
N GLY A 278 14.20 -0.51 -44.74
CA GLY A 278 15.13 0.58 -45.00
C GLY A 278 16.57 0.11 -45.21
N ASP A 279 17.15 0.51 -46.35
CA ASP A 279 18.56 0.39 -46.73
C ASP A 279 19.55 0.69 -45.60
N PRO A 280 20.75 0.07 -45.56
CA PRO A 280 21.75 0.26 -44.52
C PRO A 280 22.47 1.62 -44.67
N ALA A 281 21.78 2.72 -44.38
CA ALA A 281 22.39 4.02 -44.07
C ALA A 281 21.39 4.86 -43.25
N PRO A 282 21.77 5.33 -42.03
CA PRO A 282 23.02 6.03 -41.79
C PRO A 282 23.73 5.60 -40.49
N ALA A 283 24.12 4.34 -40.37
CA ALA A 283 25.01 3.90 -39.27
C ALA A 283 26.40 4.57 -39.32
N TRP A 284 26.79 5.13 -40.47
CA TRP A 284 28.05 5.86 -40.64
C TRP A 284 28.06 7.25 -39.99
N ARG A 285 26.89 7.89 -39.81
CA ARG A 285 26.81 9.24 -39.20
C ARG A 285 27.03 9.22 -37.69
N GLU A 286 26.57 8.17 -37.00
CA GLU A 286 26.82 8.01 -35.56
C GLU A 286 28.27 7.60 -35.27
N ARG A 287 28.87 6.77 -36.15
CA ARG A 287 30.27 6.32 -36.01
C ARG A 287 31.32 7.41 -36.27
N MET A 288 30.96 8.47 -37.01
CA MET A 288 31.82 9.64 -37.24
C MET A 288 31.92 10.58 -36.04
N ARG A 289 31.00 10.49 -35.07
CA ARG A 289 30.98 11.33 -33.87
C ARG A 289 32.01 10.91 -32.81
N GLU A 290 32.53 9.69 -32.92
CA GLU A 290 33.54 9.13 -32.00
C GLU A 290 34.98 9.29 -32.49
N TRP A 291 35.19 9.88 -33.68
CA TRP A 291 36.54 10.06 -34.21
C TRP A 291 37.28 11.20 -33.47
N PRO A 292 38.52 10.99 -33.02
CA PRO A 292 39.31 12.04 -32.36
C PRO A 292 39.51 13.22 -33.30
N ALA A 293 39.51 14.44 -32.75
CA ALA A 293 39.59 15.70 -33.51
C ALA A 293 40.77 15.76 -34.51
N SER A 294 41.84 15.01 -34.27
CA SER A 294 43.00 14.88 -35.17
C SER A 294 42.65 14.27 -36.55
N LEU A 295 41.68 13.35 -36.62
CA LEU A 295 41.20 12.77 -37.88
C LEU A 295 40.40 13.79 -38.70
N TRP A 296 39.63 14.66 -38.02
CA TRP A 296 38.91 15.76 -38.67
C TRP A 296 39.86 16.85 -39.19
N VAL A 297 40.94 17.15 -38.47
CA VAL A 297 42.00 18.05 -38.96
C VAL A 297 42.69 17.48 -40.20
N GLY A 298 42.95 16.16 -40.22
CA GLY A 298 43.51 15.48 -41.40
C GLY A 298 42.57 15.52 -42.60
N LEU A 299 41.29 15.21 -42.41
CA LEU A 299 40.26 15.27 -43.47
C LEU A 299 40.02 16.69 -43.99
N ALA A 300 39.98 17.69 -43.10
CA ALA A 300 39.85 19.10 -43.48
C ALA A 300 41.08 19.59 -44.25
N SER A 301 42.29 19.11 -43.92
CA SER A 301 43.51 19.43 -44.66
C SER A 301 43.49 18.81 -46.06
N ILE A 302 43.06 17.55 -46.21
CA ILE A 302 42.93 16.89 -47.51
C ILE A 302 41.85 17.57 -48.37
N ALA A 303 40.69 17.86 -47.78
CA ALA A 303 39.61 18.57 -48.46
C ALA A 303 40.03 19.99 -48.87
N GLY A 304 40.73 20.72 -47.99
CA GLY A 304 41.29 22.05 -48.29
C GLY A 304 42.32 21.99 -49.42
N THR A 305 43.18 20.98 -49.44
CA THR A 305 44.18 20.78 -50.50
C THR A 305 43.51 20.44 -51.85
N LEU A 306 42.47 19.60 -51.83
CA LEU A 306 41.67 19.26 -53.01
C LEU A 306 40.86 20.47 -53.52
N LEU A 307 40.34 21.32 -52.63
CA LEU A 307 39.64 22.54 -52.99
C LEU A 307 40.59 23.59 -53.58
N LEU A 308 41.80 23.69 -53.05
CA LEU A 308 42.86 24.55 -53.59
C LEU A 308 43.30 24.07 -54.98
N LEU A 309 43.43 22.75 -55.16
CA LEU A 309 43.72 22.13 -56.45
C LEU A 309 42.59 22.35 -57.46
N ALA A 310 41.33 22.26 -57.03
CA ALA A 310 40.15 22.52 -57.85
C ALA A 310 40.02 24.01 -58.23
N MET A 311 40.38 24.93 -57.33
CA MET A 311 40.43 26.36 -57.62
C MET A 311 41.58 26.74 -58.57
N LEU A 312 42.74 26.07 -58.45
CA LEU A 312 43.88 26.23 -59.37
C LEU A 312 43.59 25.69 -60.78
N LEU A 313 42.71 24.69 -60.89
CA LEU A 313 42.29 24.07 -62.15
C LEU A 313 41.00 24.67 -62.73
N TRP A 314 40.41 25.70 -62.09
CA TRP A 314 39.17 26.31 -62.55
C TRP A 314 39.43 27.32 -63.70
N PRO A 315 38.87 27.09 -64.91
CA PRO A 315 39.04 28.02 -66.03
C PRO A 315 38.35 29.36 -65.74
N LYS A 316 39.11 30.46 -65.87
CA LYS A 316 38.59 31.83 -65.74
C LYS A 316 37.75 32.20 -66.97
N GLY A 317 36.49 32.55 -66.75
CA GLY A 317 35.72 33.36 -67.71
C GLY A 317 34.21 33.29 -67.55
N GLN A 318 33.63 34.34 -66.96
CA GLN A 318 32.61 35.25 -67.54
C GLN A 318 31.68 35.83 -66.47
N GLU A 319 31.48 37.14 -66.57
CA GLU A 319 30.83 38.07 -65.63
C GLU A 319 29.28 38.00 -65.63
N PRO A 320 28.62 38.55 -64.59
CA PRO A 320 27.18 38.44 -64.35
C PRO A 320 26.38 39.62 -64.94
N PRO A 321 25.03 39.56 -64.93
CA PRO A 321 24.23 40.78 -64.93
C PRO A 321 23.24 40.89 -63.76
N GLU A 322 22.93 42.16 -63.51
CA GLU A 322 22.22 42.77 -62.39
C GLU A 322 20.68 42.63 -62.39
N SER A 323 20.16 42.79 -61.17
CA SER A 323 18.86 43.27 -60.65
C SER A 323 17.72 43.71 -61.57
N ARG A 324 16.47 43.51 -61.09
CA ARG A 324 15.45 44.58 -60.98
C ARG A 324 14.24 44.20 -60.10
N PHE A 325 13.86 45.14 -59.25
CA PHE A 325 12.64 45.24 -58.43
C PHE A 325 11.44 45.74 -59.26
N VAL A 326 10.20 45.38 -58.86
CA VAL A 326 8.99 46.21 -59.03
C VAL A 326 7.99 45.96 -57.89
N THR A 327 7.35 47.03 -57.42
CA THR A 327 6.32 47.15 -56.36
C THR A 327 4.96 47.64 -56.92
N VAL A 328 3.84 47.10 -56.38
CA VAL A 328 2.54 47.75 -55.96
C VAL A 328 1.62 48.26 -57.12
N PRO A 329 0.24 48.22 -57.08
CA PRO A 329 -0.63 48.68 -55.98
C PRO A 329 -1.99 47.99 -55.69
N ALA A 330 -2.58 48.46 -54.57
CA ALA A 330 -3.93 48.23 -54.07
C ALA A 330 -5.00 49.07 -54.80
N THR A 331 -6.27 48.62 -54.77
CA THR A 331 -7.46 49.47 -54.91
C THR A 331 -8.60 48.98 -54.03
N ALA A 332 -9.34 49.95 -53.50
CA ALA A 332 -10.46 49.85 -52.57
C ALA A 332 -11.81 49.61 -53.28
N GLY A 333 -12.81 49.16 -52.52
CA GLY A 333 -14.23 49.19 -52.91
C GLY A 333 -15.11 48.95 -51.68
N ALA A 334 -15.97 49.92 -51.38
CA ALA A 334 -16.77 50.05 -50.17
C ALA A 334 -18.26 49.70 -50.38
N SER A 335 -18.96 49.54 -49.24
CA SER A 335 -20.36 49.95 -48.94
C SER A 335 -21.52 48.94 -49.05
N GLY A 336 -22.34 48.95 -47.97
CA GLY A 336 -23.77 48.56 -47.92
C GLY A 336 -24.15 47.69 -46.70
N LEU A 337 -24.46 48.25 -45.52
CA LEU A 337 -25.81 48.62 -44.99
C LEU A 337 -26.80 47.45 -44.82
N ALA A 338 -27.18 47.12 -43.56
CA ALA A 338 -28.53 47.35 -42.99
C ALA A 338 -28.80 46.52 -41.69
N ASP A 339 -29.77 47.04 -40.92
CA ASP A 339 -30.10 46.84 -39.51
C ASP A 339 -30.71 45.48 -39.05
N ALA A 340 -30.75 45.37 -37.71
CA ALA A 340 -31.34 44.35 -36.80
C ALA A 340 -32.89 44.26 -36.88
N PRO A 341 -33.67 43.47 -36.06
CA PRO A 341 -33.52 43.28 -34.60
C PRO A 341 -33.93 41.93 -33.96
N ASP A 342 -33.70 41.88 -32.64
CA ASP A 342 -34.13 40.93 -31.60
C ASP A 342 -35.62 40.53 -31.60
N THR A 343 -35.89 39.29 -31.17
CA THR A 343 -37.12 38.86 -30.46
C THR A 343 -36.76 37.72 -29.49
N ALA A 344 -36.75 37.93 -28.17
CA ALA A 344 -37.85 37.96 -27.21
C ALA A 344 -38.21 36.59 -26.61
N VAL A 345 -37.98 36.50 -25.29
CA VAL A 345 -38.27 35.40 -24.35
C VAL A 345 -39.73 35.51 -23.87
N ASN A 346 -40.44 34.38 -23.79
CA ASN A 346 -41.77 34.28 -23.19
C ASN A 346 -41.72 34.13 -21.66
N PRO A 347 -42.61 34.78 -20.87
CA PRO A 347 -42.80 34.49 -19.46
C PRO A 347 -43.94 33.49 -19.22
N LEU A 348 -43.82 32.69 -18.15
CA LEU A 348 -44.89 31.88 -17.55
C LEU A 348 -45.34 32.53 -16.22
N PRO A 349 -46.58 32.28 -15.77
CA PRO A 349 -47.35 33.19 -14.91
C PRO A 349 -47.05 33.04 -13.42
N THR A 350 -47.19 34.16 -12.72
CA THR A 350 -47.16 34.34 -11.27
C THR A 350 -48.48 33.91 -10.60
N GLY A 351 -48.38 33.25 -9.44
CA GLY A 351 -49.53 33.04 -8.55
C GLY A 351 -49.29 32.11 -7.35
N ALA A 352 -48.57 32.58 -6.33
CA ALA A 352 -48.73 32.33 -4.87
C ALA A 352 -47.40 32.58 -4.11
N ALA A 353 -47.47 33.26 -2.96
CA ALA A 353 -46.33 33.79 -2.21
C ALA A 353 -45.33 32.72 -1.69
N PRO A 354 -44.01 32.87 -1.90
CA PRO A 354 -42.98 31.96 -1.36
C PRO A 354 -42.74 32.07 0.16
N THR A 355 -43.20 33.13 0.81
CA THR A 355 -42.84 33.48 2.20
C THR A 355 -43.62 32.70 3.26
N ASP A 356 -44.91 32.43 3.03
CA ASP A 356 -45.77 31.79 4.05
C ASP A 356 -45.50 30.28 4.17
N ALA A 357 -45.18 29.62 3.05
CA ALA A 357 -44.83 28.21 3.03
C ALA A 357 -43.46 27.94 3.66
N ALA A 358 -42.48 28.83 3.45
CA ALA A 358 -41.17 28.74 4.09
C ALA A 358 -41.27 28.99 5.61
N ALA A 359 -42.03 30.01 6.03
CA ALA A 359 -42.26 30.31 7.44
C ALA A 359 -42.97 29.16 8.19
N ALA A 360 -43.96 28.52 7.57
CA ALA A 360 -44.65 27.37 8.15
C ALA A 360 -43.73 26.15 8.33
N ARG A 361 -42.85 25.88 7.35
CA ARG A 361 -41.84 24.80 7.42
C ARG A 361 -40.80 25.06 8.51
N THR A 362 -40.29 26.29 8.60
CA THR A 362 -39.36 26.70 9.67
C THR A 362 -39.97 26.49 11.05
N LYS A 363 -41.22 26.93 11.25
CA LYS A 363 -41.92 26.75 12.54
C LYS A 363 -42.11 25.27 12.88
N ALA A 364 -42.59 24.46 11.93
CA ALA A 364 -42.80 23.03 12.14
C ALA A 364 -41.50 22.30 12.51
N ALA A 365 -40.38 22.65 11.86
CA ALA A 365 -39.07 22.09 12.16
C ALA A 365 -38.56 22.51 13.55
N LEU A 366 -38.71 23.78 13.93
CA LEU A 366 -38.33 24.28 15.26
C LEU A 366 -39.20 23.71 16.40
N ASP A 367 -40.45 23.33 16.13
CA ASP A 367 -41.34 22.66 17.10
C ASP A 367 -41.05 21.15 17.23
N ALA A 368 -40.49 20.52 16.18
CA ALA A 368 -40.14 19.10 16.17
C ALA A 368 -38.75 18.83 16.77
N ALA A 369 -37.75 19.64 16.44
CA ALA A 369 -36.35 19.39 16.77
C ALA A 369 -36.08 19.21 18.29
N PRO A 370 -36.64 20.03 19.20
CA PRO A 370 -36.43 19.85 20.64
C PRO A 370 -37.01 18.53 21.18
N ARG A 371 -38.14 18.07 20.62
CA ARG A 371 -38.75 16.78 21.00
C ARG A 371 -37.91 15.59 20.53
N GLN A 372 -37.39 15.66 19.30
CA GLN A 372 -36.49 14.65 18.75
C GLN A 372 -35.18 14.59 19.56
N LEU A 373 -34.63 15.74 19.95
CA LEU A 373 -33.44 15.83 20.79
C LEU A 373 -33.69 15.17 22.16
N GLN A 374 -34.81 15.47 22.81
CA GLN A 374 -35.20 14.85 24.09
C GLN A 374 -35.44 13.34 23.98
N ALA A 375 -35.96 12.87 22.84
CA ALA A 375 -36.14 11.45 22.57
C ALA A 375 -34.82 10.72 22.25
N GLY A 376 -33.71 11.46 22.07
CA GLY A 376 -32.40 10.89 21.72
C GLY A 376 -32.24 10.58 20.23
N ASN A 377 -33.16 11.04 19.38
CA ASN A 377 -33.09 10.95 17.92
C ASN A 377 -32.21 12.10 17.39
N LEU A 378 -30.90 11.95 17.57
CA LEU A 378 -29.92 13.03 17.30
C LEU A 378 -29.69 13.22 15.79
N THR A 379 -29.28 12.14 15.12
CA THR A 379 -28.93 12.08 13.69
C THR A 379 -29.64 10.94 12.95
N THR A 380 -30.36 10.10 13.70
CA THR A 380 -31.14 8.96 13.21
C THR A 380 -32.47 8.88 13.97
N PRO A 381 -33.53 8.31 13.39
CA PRO A 381 -33.64 7.84 12.00
C PRO A 381 -33.77 8.99 10.99
N ALA A 382 -33.50 8.71 9.71
CA ALA A 382 -33.61 9.71 8.63
C ALA A 382 -35.06 10.21 8.49
N GLY A 383 -35.24 11.51 8.33
CA GLY A 383 -36.53 12.19 8.27
C GLY A 383 -37.18 12.47 9.63
N ASP A 384 -36.65 11.95 10.74
CA ASP A 384 -37.19 12.16 12.08
C ASP A 384 -36.09 12.27 13.17
N ASN A 385 -35.17 13.21 12.97
CA ASN A 385 -34.10 13.51 13.93
C ASN A 385 -33.85 15.01 14.07
N ALA A 386 -33.29 15.40 15.22
CA ALA A 386 -33.07 16.79 15.59
C ALA A 386 -32.11 17.53 14.65
N ALA A 387 -31.03 16.86 14.22
CA ALA A 387 -30.04 17.44 13.31
C ALA A 387 -30.66 17.87 11.98
N GLU A 388 -31.44 17.01 11.33
CA GLU A 388 -32.10 17.33 10.06
C GLU A 388 -33.14 18.43 10.20
N SER A 389 -33.89 18.46 11.30
CA SER A 389 -34.85 19.53 11.59
C SER A 389 -34.15 20.89 11.74
N TYR A 390 -33.00 20.96 12.44
CA TYR A 390 -32.24 22.21 12.55
C TYR A 390 -31.52 22.60 11.25
N LEU A 391 -30.98 21.63 10.50
CA LEU A 391 -30.38 21.87 9.19
C LEU A 391 -31.40 22.39 8.16
N LEU A 392 -32.63 21.90 8.20
CA LEU A 392 -33.73 22.41 7.37
C LEU A 392 -33.98 23.89 7.68
N VAL A 393 -34.03 24.28 8.96
CA VAL A 393 -34.19 25.68 9.35
C VAL A 393 -33.03 26.53 8.83
N LEU A 394 -31.79 26.07 8.97
CA LEU A 394 -30.60 26.78 8.49
C LEU A 394 -30.52 26.87 6.96
N SER A 395 -31.10 25.92 6.23
CA SER A 395 -31.21 25.98 4.78
C SER A 395 -32.16 27.07 4.30
N LEU A 396 -33.20 27.38 5.10
CA LEU A 396 -34.21 28.41 4.81
C LEU A 396 -33.79 29.78 5.35
N ASP A 397 -33.17 29.82 6.53
CA ASP A 397 -32.62 31.00 7.19
C ASP A 397 -31.28 30.66 7.84
N LYS A 398 -30.20 30.93 7.10
CA LYS A 398 -28.82 30.66 7.56
C LYS A 398 -28.50 31.37 8.86
N ALA A 399 -29.16 32.50 9.18
CA ALA A 399 -28.86 33.32 10.35
C ALA A 399 -29.65 32.91 11.61
N ASN A 400 -30.50 31.89 11.53
CA ASN A 400 -31.40 31.51 12.60
C ASN A 400 -30.66 31.06 13.87
N ALA A 401 -30.67 31.90 14.91
CA ALA A 401 -29.98 31.64 16.17
C ALA A 401 -30.51 30.39 16.89
N ALA A 402 -31.83 30.16 16.90
CA ALA A 402 -32.44 29.02 17.57
C ALA A 402 -32.02 27.68 16.96
N ALA A 403 -31.83 27.63 15.64
CA ALA A 403 -31.35 26.44 14.96
C ALA A 403 -29.85 26.18 15.17
N ARG A 404 -29.02 27.23 15.26
CA ARG A 404 -27.60 27.10 15.63
C ARG A 404 -27.43 26.60 17.07
N ASP A 405 -28.12 27.24 18.04
CA ASP A 405 -28.14 26.79 19.43
C ASP A 405 -28.71 25.37 19.58
N GLY A 406 -29.64 24.99 18.71
CA GLY A 406 -30.19 23.65 18.61
C GLY A 406 -29.14 22.63 18.18
N LEU A 407 -28.38 22.97 17.13
CA LEU A 407 -27.31 22.14 16.59
C LEU A 407 -26.14 21.99 17.59
N ASP A 408 -25.79 23.05 18.33
CA ASP A 408 -24.82 22.99 19.42
C ASP A 408 -25.24 21.96 20.49
N ARG A 409 -26.54 21.92 20.83
CA ARG A 409 -27.08 20.92 21.76
C ARG A 409 -27.06 19.49 21.20
N VAL A 410 -27.21 19.32 19.88
CA VAL A 410 -27.02 18.00 19.23
C VAL A 410 -25.57 17.56 19.35
N PHE A 411 -24.59 18.43 19.08
CA PHE A 411 -23.17 18.13 19.26
C PHE A 411 -22.82 17.81 20.72
N ALA A 412 -23.37 18.56 21.67
CA ALA A 412 -23.18 18.28 23.09
C ALA A 412 -23.71 16.88 23.48
N ALA A 413 -24.88 16.48 22.97
CA ALA A 413 -25.45 15.15 23.23
C ALA A 413 -24.64 14.01 22.59
N LEU A 414 -24.16 14.20 21.35
CA LEU A 414 -23.22 13.26 20.70
C LEU A 414 -21.90 13.16 21.49
N GLY A 415 -21.41 14.28 22.02
CA GLY A 415 -20.24 14.32 22.89
C GLY A 415 -20.47 13.50 24.16
N GLN A 416 -21.57 13.69 24.87
CA GLN A 416 -21.85 12.88 26.07
C GLN A 416 -21.86 11.37 25.79
N ARG A 417 -22.42 10.94 24.66
CA ARG A 417 -22.41 9.52 24.25
C ARG A 417 -20.99 9.02 23.93
N ALA A 418 -20.17 9.85 23.30
CA ALA A 418 -18.76 9.52 23.04
C ALA A 418 -17.94 9.42 24.35
N ASP A 419 -18.17 10.29 25.33
CA ASP A 419 -17.50 10.20 26.64
C ASP A 419 -17.92 8.94 27.39
N GLN A 420 -19.22 8.62 27.31
CA GLN A 420 -19.75 7.40 27.91
C GLN A 420 -19.09 6.16 27.28
N ALA A 421 -18.98 6.10 25.95
CA ALA A 421 -18.32 5.01 25.24
C ALA A 421 -16.84 4.87 25.65
N LEU A 422 -16.13 5.99 25.84
CA LEU A 422 -14.77 6.00 26.37
C LEU A 422 -14.71 5.45 27.81
N SER A 423 -15.69 5.83 28.65
CA SER A 423 -15.77 5.38 30.05
C SER A 423 -16.11 3.89 30.19
N THR A 424 -16.91 3.35 29.27
CA THR A 424 -17.35 1.95 29.26
C THR A 424 -16.46 1.04 28.42
N HIS A 425 -15.34 1.57 27.91
CA HIS A 425 -14.40 0.83 27.05
C HIS A 425 -15.04 0.26 25.77
N ASP A 426 -15.98 0.98 25.17
CA ASP A 426 -16.64 0.60 23.91
C ASP A 426 -16.09 1.41 22.72
N ALA A 427 -15.07 0.88 22.05
CA ALA A 427 -14.46 1.52 20.89
C ALA A 427 -15.38 1.56 19.66
N GLY A 428 -16.34 0.65 19.56
CA GLY A 428 -17.33 0.64 18.48
C GLY A 428 -18.31 1.79 18.61
N ALA A 429 -18.92 1.92 19.80
CA ALA A 429 -19.82 3.02 20.09
C ALA A 429 -19.12 4.38 19.97
N LEU A 430 -17.87 4.51 20.41
CA LEU A 430 -17.10 5.75 20.24
C LEU A 430 -16.93 6.11 18.75
N ARG A 431 -16.55 5.14 17.90
CA ARG A 431 -16.41 5.35 16.46
C ARG A 431 -17.71 5.88 15.86
N ASP A 432 -18.83 5.23 16.16
CA ASP A 432 -20.14 5.59 15.62
C ASP A 432 -20.53 7.02 16.00
N GLN A 433 -20.28 7.45 17.26
CA GLN A 433 -20.58 8.83 17.69
C GLN A 433 -19.69 9.86 16.99
N LEU A 434 -18.39 9.57 16.83
CA LEU A 434 -17.45 10.47 16.16
C LEU A 434 -17.79 10.62 14.66
N GLU A 435 -18.11 9.53 13.98
CA GLU A 435 -18.53 9.56 12.57
C GLU A 435 -19.82 10.35 12.37
N GLN A 436 -20.81 10.16 13.23
CA GLN A 436 -22.05 10.94 13.20
C GLN A 436 -21.80 12.43 13.41
N ALA A 437 -20.92 12.80 14.35
CA ALA A 437 -20.55 14.20 14.58
C ALA A 437 -19.80 14.80 13.38
N ARG A 438 -18.87 14.06 12.77
CA ARG A 438 -18.13 14.49 11.56
C ARG A 438 -19.05 14.73 10.37
N MET A 439 -19.94 13.78 10.08
CA MET A 439 -20.92 13.91 9.00
C MET A 439 -21.84 15.10 9.23
N LEU A 440 -22.26 15.34 10.48
CA LEU A 440 -23.07 16.49 10.83
C LEU A 440 -22.32 17.81 10.64
N ALA A 441 -21.07 17.89 11.10
CA ALA A 441 -20.24 19.08 10.96
C ALA A 441 -19.98 19.43 9.49
N GLU A 442 -19.79 18.43 8.64
CA GLU A 442 -19.61 18.61 7.20
C GLU A 442 -20.90 19.08 6.51
N ARG A 443 -22.03 18.43 6.79
CA ARG A 443 -23.34 18.82 6.22
C ARG A 443 -23.81 20.20 6.67
N ALA A 444 -23.38 20.64 7.85
CA ALA A 444 -23.70 21.94 8.41
C ALA A 444 -22.70 23.04 8.03
N ASP A 445 -21.63 22.71 7.31
CA ASP A 445 -20.51 23.63 7.02
C ASP A 445 -19.88 24.22 8.30
N LEU A 446 -19.71 23.36 9.32
CA LEU A 446 -19.26 23.72 10.67
C LEU A 446 -17.86 23.22 11.00
N ARG A 447 -17.12 22.61 10.04
CA ARG A 447 -15.77 22.08 10.30
C ARG A 447 -14.78 23.12 10.83
N ASP A 448 -14.95 24.39 10.45
CA ASP A 448 -14.12 25.51 10.94
C ASP A 448 -14.84 26.38 11.99
N SER A 449 -15.92 25.86 12.60
CA SER A 449 -16.75 26.62 13.54
C SER A 449 -16.28 26.48 15.00
N PRO A 450 -16.65 27.45 15.87
CA PRO A 450 -16.48 27.32 17.31
C PRO A 450 -17.21 26.10 17.90
N THR A 451 -18.35 25.70 17.32
CA THR A 451 -19.12 24.53 17.73
C THR A 451 -18.31 23.24 17.57
N TRP A 452 -17.73 23.02 16.38
CA TRP A 452 -16.90 21.85 16.11
C TRP A 452 -15.61 21.87 16.93
N THR A 453 -14.97 23.04 17.04
CA THR A 453 -13.76 23.21 17.86
C THR A 453 -14.04 22.91 19.34
N GLY A 454 -15.17 23.38 19.87
CA GLY A 454 -15.59 23.09 21.25
C GLY A 454 -15.94 21.62 21.48
N TYR A 455 -16.57 20.96 20.50
CA TYR A 455 -16.84 19.52 20.53
C TYR A 455 -15.53 18.72 20.67
N LEU A 456 -14.55 19.01 19.82
CA LEU A 456 -13.23 18.37 19.84
C LEU A 456 -12.49 18.65 21.16
N ALA A 457 -12.43 19.90 21.60
CA ALA A 457 -11.79 20.26 22.87
C ALA A 457 -12.38 19.49 24.07
N GLY A 458 -13.69 19.25 24.06
CA GLY A 458 -14.35 18.41 25.07
C GLY A 458 -13.86 16.95 25.06
N ARG A 459 -13.60 16.36 23.88
CA ARG A 459 -13.07 14.99 23.76
C ARG A 459 -11.64 14.91 24.28
N GLU A 460 -10.83 15.90 23.94
CA GLU A 460 -9.43 15.99 24.39
C GLU A 460 -9.35 16.05 25.91
N ALA A 461 -10.18 16.90 26.54
CA ALA A 461 -10.24 17.03 27.98
C ALA A 461 -10.63 15.71 28.67
N ALA A 462 -11.70 15.05 28.20
CA ALA A 462 -12.16 13.79 28.77
C ALA A 462 -11.12 12.66 28.62
N PHE A 463 -10.45 12.57 27.47
CA PHE A 463 -9.37 11.62 27.26
C PHE A 463 -8.15 11.94 28.14
N GLY A 464 -7.78 13.22 28.24
CA GLY A 464 -6.68 13.69 29.08
C GLY A 464 -6.87 13.37 30.57
N GLU A 465 -8.07 13.54 31.11
CA GLU A 465 -8.40 13.15 32.49
C GLU A 465 -8.20 11.66 32.72
N ARG A 466 -8.64 10.82 31.77
CA ARG A 466 -8.47 9.36 31.83
C ARG A 466 -7.00 8.97 31.77
N LEU A 467 -6.24 9.60 30.89
CA LEU A 467 -4.80 9.38 30.74
C LEU A 467 -4.05 9.70 32.04
N GLN A 468 -4.33 10.86 32.65
CA GLN A 468 -3.72 11.27 33.91
C GLN A 468 -4.08 10.33 35.07
N ALA A 469 -5.33 9.83 35.12
CA ALA A 469 -5.74 8.87 36.13
C ALA A 469 -4.92 7.56 36.04
N LEU A 470 -4.72 7.03 34.82
CA LEU A 470 -3.92 5.83 34.60
C LEU A 470 -2.44 6.05 34.87
N GLN A 471 -1.88 7.23 34.59
CA GLN A 471 -0.50 7.54 34.96
C GLN A 471 -0.26 7.53 36.48
N ARG A 472 -1.26 7.91 37.29
CA ARG A 472 -1.12 7.94 38.75
C ARG A 472 -1.20 6.56 39.38
N THR A 473 -2.15 5.73 38.96
CA THR A 473 -2.50 4.48 39.67
C THR A 473 -2.61 3.24 38.77
N GLY A 474 -2.45 3.37 37.46
CA GLY A 474 -2.65 2.30 36.50
C GLY A 474 -1.38 1.50 36.15
N SER A 475 -1.58 0.34 35.53
CA SER A 475 -0.52 -0.48 34.96
C SER A 475 -0.22 -0.12 33.50
N ALA A 476 0.94 -0.55 32.99
CA ALA A 476 1.30 -0.40 31.57
C ALA A 476 0.25 -1.04 30.64
N GLU A 477 -0.34 -2.15 31.06
CA GLU A 477 -1.42 -2.85 30.37
C GLU A 477 -2.70 -2.01 30.28
N GLN A 478 -3.13 -1.40 31.38
CA GLN A 478 -4.32 -0.55 31.40
C GLN A 478 -4.15 0.70 30.53
N LEU A 479 -2.93 1.23 30.46
CA LEU A 479 -2.60 2.35 29.59
C LEU A 479 -2.54 1.95 28.12
N ALA A 480 -2.00 0.76 27.82
CA ALA A 480 -1.97 0.20 26.46
C ALA A 480 -3.38 -0.08 25.92
N ALA A 481 -4.31 -0.50 26.77
CA ALA A 481 -5.71 -0.74 26.41
C ALA A 481 -6.45 0.51 25.87
N LEU A 482 -5.90 1.73 26.08
CA LEU A 482 -6.44 2.95 25.47
C LEU A 482 -6.06 3.13 24.00
N GLY A 483 -5.14 2.32 23.45
CA GLY A 483 -4.64 2.46 22.07
C GLY A 483 -5.74 2.59 21.00
N PRO A 484 -6.76 1.71 20.95
CA PRO A 484 -7.84 1.83 19.98
C PRO A 484 -8.64 3.15 20.08
N PHE A 485 -8.76 3.72 21.27
CA PHE A 485 -9.47 4.99 21.50
C PHE A 485 -8.63 6.19 21.05
N VAL A 486 -7.31 6.14 21.30
CA VAL A 486 -6.35 7.15 20.81
C VAL A 486 -6.40 7.25 19.30
N GLU A 487 -6.40 6.12 18.60
CA GLU A 487 -6.40 6.11 17.14
C GLU A 487 -7.69 6.69 16.53
N LEU A 488 -8.84 6.52 17.19
CA LEU A 488 -10.09 7.13 16.76
C LEU A 488 -10.10 8.65 16.96
N LEU A 489 -9.62 9.13 18.11
CA LEU A 489 -9.57 10.56 18.45
C LEU A 489 -8.47 11.31 17.70
N ALA A 490 -7.33 10.65 17.44
CA ALA A 490 -6.16 11.25 16.78
C ALA A 490 -6.41 11.63 15.31
N GLN A 491 -7.49 11.12 14.69
CA GLN A 491 -7.90 11.51 13.34
C GLN A 491 -8.25 13.00 13.25
N ASP A 492 -8.87 13.57 14.28
CA ASP A 492 -9.18 15.00 14.36
C ASP A 492 -8.18 15.75 15.27
N GLN A 493 -7.49 15.04 16.18
CA GLN A 493 -6.59 15.61 17.19
C GLN A 493 -5.25 14.84 17.30
N PRO A 494 -4.34 14.99 16.32
CA PRO A 494 -3.13 14.17 16.23
C PRO A 494 -2.18 14.28 17.44
N ALA A 495 -2.25 15.39 18.19
CA ALA A 495 -1.45 15.59 19.40
C ALA A 495 -1.73 14.54 20.50
N LEU A 496 -2.94 13.96 20.53
CA LEU A 496 -3.30 12.93 21.51
C LEU A 496 -2.43 11.67 21.42
N ARG A 497 -1.95 11.31 20.22
CA ARG A 497 -1.05 10.17 20.03
C ARG A 497 0.27 10.39 20.76
N THR A 498 0.84 11.59 20.65
CA THR A 498 2.08 11.98 21.32
C THR A 498 1.92 11.99 22.84
N HIS A 499 0.80 12.52 23.35
CA HIS A 499 0.53 12.54 24.79
C HIS A 499 0.40 11.13 25.38
N TRP A 500 -0.28 10.23 24.68
CA TRP A 500 -0.40 8.82 25.09
C TRP A 500 0.94 8.09 25.05
N GLN A 501 1.72 8.25 23.98
CA GLN A 501 3.08 7.68 23.87
C GLN A 501 3.99 8.15 25.00
N GLU A 502 3.95 9.45 25.33
CA GLU A 502 4.73 9.99 26.46
C GLU A 502 4.29 9.37 27.79
N ALA A 503 2.98 9.19 28.00
CA ALA A 503 2.47 8.50 29.18
C ALA A 503 2.99 7.05 29.27
N GLN A 504 3.05 6.34 28.14
CA GLN A 504 3.61 4.99 28.08
C GLN A 504 5.10 4.99 28.44
N ARG A 505 5.87 5.94 27.90
CA ARG A 505 7.30 6.08 28.23
C ARG A 505 7.52 6.33 29.72
N GLN A 506 6.76 7.24 30.32
CA GLN A 506 6.87 7.57 31.74
C GLN A 506 6.51 6.38 32.65
N LEU A 507 5.50 5.59 32.27
CA LEU A 507 5.10 4.42 33.02
C LEU A 507 6.12 3.28 32.87
N ALA A 508 6.67 3.08 31.67
CA ALA A 508 7.74 2.13 31.38
C ALA A 508 9.09 2.52 32.01
N ALA A 509 9.32 3.80 32.28
CA ALA A 509 10.53 4.31 32.95
C ALA A 509 10.53 4.08 34.47
N ARG A 510 9.42 3.64 35.07
CA ARG A 510 9.39 3.24 36.48
C ARG A 510 10.27 2.00 36.65
N ALA A 511 11.42 2.18 37.32
CA ALA A 511 12.41 1.13 37.50
C ALA A 511 11.80 -0.13 38.13
N ARG A 512 12.12 -1.27 37.52
CA ARG A 512 11.66 -2.58 37.99
C ARG A 512 12.40 -2.98 39.27
N PRO A 513 11.73 -3.55 40.28
CA PRO A 513 12.42 -4.08 41.45
C PRO A 513 13.36 -5.22 41.03
N ALA A 514 14.61 -5.19 41.52
CA ALA A 514 15.55 -6.28 41.31
C ALA A 514 14.98 -7.58 41.91
N GLY A 515 14.84 -8.63 41.09
CA GLY A 515 14.37 -9.96 41.54
C GLY A 515 13.18 -10.54 40.78
N GLU A 516 12.47 -9.75 39.97
CA GLU A 516 11.39 -10.30 39.13
C GLU A 516 11.94 -11.18 37.97
N LEU A 517 11.15 -12.21 37.62
CA LEU A 517 11.50 -13.24 36.63
C LEU A 517 11.12 -12.87 35.20
N GLU A 518 10.00 -12.17 35.00
CA GLU A 518 9.56 -11.75 33.64
C GLU A 518 10.63 -10.87 32.97
N PRO A 519 10.60 -10.60 31.67
CA PRO A 519 11.32 -9.48 31.07
C PRO A 519 10.52 -8.18 31.24
N ALA A 520 11.18 -7.02 31.13
CA ALA A 520 10.46 -5.77 30.91
C ALA A 520 9.86 -5.80 29.50
N LEU A 521 8.55 -5.62 29.36
CA LEU A 521 7.83 -5.72 28.10
C LEU A 521 7.35 -4.34 27.62
N ILE A 522 7.32 -4.16 26.31
CA ILE A 522 6.76 -3.00 25.62
C ILE A 522 5.63 -3.49 24.72
N TYR A 523 4.48 -2.82 24.80
CA TYR A 523 3.38 -3.05 23.87
C TYR A 523 3.74 -2.53 22.49
N VAL A 524 3.72 -3.41 21.51
CA VAL A 524 3.92 -3.10 20.10
C VAL A 524 2.54 -3.09 19.43
N PRO A 525 2.03 -1.91 19.00
CA PRO A 525 0.72 -1.83 18.36
C PRO A 525 0.70 -2.56 17.02
N ALA A 526 -0.48 -3.04 16.64
CA ALA A 526 -0.71 -3.64 15.32
C ALA A 526 -0.35 -2.67 14.18
N GLU A 527 -0.55 -1.37 14.38
CA GLU A 527 -0.14 -0.32 13.44
C GLU A 527 1.00 0.51 14.04
N LEU A 528 2.12 0.61 13.33
CA LEU A 528 3.33 1.29 13.78
C LEU A 528 4.02 1.96 12.57
N ASP A 529 4.23 3.28 12.65
CA ASP A 529 4.92 4.08 11.61
C ASP A 529 4.45 3.83 10.15
N GLY A 530 3.15 3.59 9.98
CA GLY A 530 2.51 3.35 8.67
C GLY A 530 2.54 1.91 8.18
N HIS A 531 3.10 1.00 8.97
CA HIS A 531 3.08 -0.44 8.74
C HIS A 531 2.05 -1.11 9.64
N ARG A 532 1.46 -2.21 9.16
CA ARG A 532 0.44 -2.95 9.90
C ARG A 532 0.78 -4.44 9.99
N LEU A 533 0.62 -4.99 11.18
CA LEU A 533 0.64 -6.41 11.53
C LEU A 533 -0.78 -6.82 11.96
N ASP A 534 -1.14 -8.08 11.76
CA ASP A 534 -2.50 -8.60 12.01
C ASP A 534 -2.92 -8.51 13.49
N HIS A 535 -1.96 -8.43 14.40
CA HIS A 535 -2.17 -8.37 15.84
C HIS A 535 -1.15 -7.46 16.53
N ALA A 536 -1.53 -6.96 17.71
CA ALA A 536 -0.60 -6.33 18.64
C ALA A 536 0.02 -7.40 19.55
N PHE A 537 1.20 -7.11 20.09
CA PHE A 537 1.93 -8.05 20.94
C PHE A 537 2.82 -7.30 21.94
N GLU A 538 3.33 -8.00 22.93
CA GLU A 538 4.30 -7.45 23.87
C GLU A 538 5.67 -8.02 23.58
N LEU A 539 6.66 -7.15 23.41
CA LEU A 539 8.03 -7.52 23.10
C LEU A 539 8.96 -7.12 24.25
N GLY A 540 9.98 -7.94 24.50
CA GLY A 540 11.07 -7.61 25.42
C GLY A 540 11.69 -6.26 25.07
N ARG A 541 11.73 -5.38 26.08
CA ARG A 541 12.30 -4.03 26.00
C ARG A 541 13.76 -4.06 25.54
N THR A 542 14.49 -5.07 25.96
CA THR A 542 15.89 -5.37 25.65
C THR A 542 16.03 -6.85 25.31
N GLU A 543 17.21 -7.27 24.84
CA GLU A 543 17.59 -8.68 24.81
C GLU A 543 17.68 -9.27 26.23
N ILE A 544 17.61 -10.60 26.29
CA ILE A 544 17.85 -11.33 27.55
C ILE A 544 19.32 -11.18 27.93
N THR A 545 19.54 -10.71 29.14
CA THR A 545 20.89 -10.51 29.69
C THR A 545 21.54 -11.82 30.12
N ARG A 546 22.86 -11.81 30.28
CA ARG A 546 23.59 -12.96 30.84
C ARG A 546 23.13 -13.34 32.23
N ALA A 547 22.85 -12.37 33.10
CA ALA A 547 22.38 -12.65 34.45
C ALA A 547 21.04 -13.40 34.43
N GLU A 548 20.13 -12.99 33.54
CA GLU A 548 18.83 -13.63 33.33
C GLU A 548 18.99 -15.07 32.82
N TYR A 549 19.80 -15.26 31.78
CA TYR A 549 20.08 -16.59 31.25
C TYR A 549 20.80 -17.49 32.26
N ALA A 550 21.68 -16.94 33.08
CA ALA A 550 22.36 -17.67 34.15
C ALA A 550 21.38 -18.19 35.22
N ARG A 551 20.30 -17.46 35.51
CA ARG A 551 19.22 -17.94 36.40
C ARG A 551 18.56 -19.19 35.82
N PHE A 552 18.21 -19.16 34.53
CA PHE A 552 17.65 -20.31 33.82
C PHE A 552 18.58 -21.53 33.86
N VAL A 553 19.87 -21.35 33.56
CA VAL A 553 20.86 -22.45 33.59
C VAL A 553 21.00 -23.02 34.99
N ARG A 554 21.04 -22.17 36.04
CA ARG A 554 21.07 -22.64 37.44
C ARG A 554 19.81 -23.40 37.83
N ALA A 555 18.64 -22.95 37.39
CA ALA A 555 17.35 -23.56 37.72
C ALA A 555 17.12 -24.90 37.01
N THR A 556 17.60 -25.04 35.78
CA THR A 556 17.30 -26.20 34.92
C THR A 556 18.45 -27.19 34.78
N GLY A 557 19.67 -26.79 35.14
CA GLY A 557 20.88 -27.59 34.90
C GLY A 557 21.23 -27.73 33.41
N ARG A 558 20.69 -26.88 32.53
CA ARG A 558 20.90 -26.98 31.09
C ARG A 558 22.38 -26.81 30.71
N GLY A 559 22.89 -27.73 29.88
CA GLY A 559 24.25 -27.67 29.34
C GLY A 559 24.44 -26.48 28.39
N ALA A 560 25.68 -26.00 28.26
CA ALA A 560 25.99 -24.96 27.28
C ALA A 560 25.99 -25.54 25.86
N ALA A 561 25.35 -24.85 24.91
CA ALA A 561 25.47 -25.19 23.50
C ALA A 561 26.88 -24.97 22.96
N ARG A 562 27.17 -25.59 21.82
CA ARG A 562 28.39 -25.33 21.06
C ARG A 562 28.34 -23.89 20.56
N CYS A 563 29.40 -23.10 20.80
CA CYS A 563 29.49 -21.76 20.24
C CYS A 563 30.55 -21.65 19.14
N ARG A 564 30.26 -20.84 18.12
CA ARG A 564 31.15 -20.55 17.00
C ARG A 564 31.35 -19.05 16.80
N GLU A 565 32.52 -18.69 16.28
CA GLU A 565 32.82 -17.35 15.78
C GLU A 565 33.13 -17.48 14.26
N PRO A 566 32.19 -17.09 13.38
CA PRO A 566 32.27 -17.33 11.93
C PRO A 566 33.52 -16.75 11.26
N LEU A 567 33.99 -15.59 11.75
CA LEU A 567 35.07 -14.84 11.11
C LEU A 567 36.48 -15.19 11.64
N ARG A 568 36.58 -16.10 12.62
CA ARG A 568 37.86 -16.63 13.11
C ARG A 568 37.97 -18.12 12.75
N PRO A 569 38.67 -18.51 11.68
CA PRO A 569 38.74 -19.91 11.22
C PRO A 569 39.23 -20.91 12.28
N LEU A 570 40.09 -20.44 13.19
CA LEU A 570 40.64 -21.21 14.31
C LEU A 570 39.70 -21.28 15.53
N SER A 571 38.54 -20.61 15.52
CA SER A 571 37.55 -20.69 16.61
C SER A 571 37.03 -22.11 16.83
N ARG A 572 37.08 -22.95 15.79
CA ARG A 572 36.74 -24.39 15.85
C ARG A 572 37.65 -25.21 16.77
N LEU A 573 38.81 -24.66 17.16
CA LEU A 573 39.76 -25.29 18.07
C LEU A 573 39.58 -24.82 19.53
N LYS A 574 38.70 -23.85 19.78
CA LYS A 574 38.36 -23.34 21.11
C LYS A 574 36.96 -23.82 21.53
N SER A 575 36.79 -24.13 22.81
CA SER A 575 35.48 -24.49 23.38
C SER A 575 34.75 -23.24 23.87
N LEU A 576 34.20 -22.45 22.95
CA LEU A 576 33.44 -21.24 23.26
C LEU A 576 32.08 -21.58 23.86
N GLN A 577 31.60 -20.75 24.79
CA GLN A 577 30.29 -20.90 25.46
C GLN A 577 29.77 -19.56 25.97
N TRP A 578 28.49 -19.47 26.33
CA TRP A 578 27.86 -18.22 26.83
C TRP A 578 28.55 -17.57 28.05
N ARG A 579 29.27 -18.37 28.86
CA ARG A 579 30.06 -17.87 30.00
C ARG A 579 31.40 -17.28 29.59
N ASP A 580 31.93 -17.73 28.46
CA ASP A 580 33.25 -17.36 27.93
C ASP A 580 33.21 -17.34 26.40
N PRO A 581 32.68 -16.24 25.80
CA PRO A 581 32.53 -16.12 24.35
C PRO A 581 33.83 -15.67 23.64
N ASP A 582 35.00 -15.77 24.28
CA ASP A 582 36.31 -15.24 23.82
C ASP A 582 36.45 -13.70 23.91
N PHE A 583 35.60 -13.05 24.70
CA PHE A 583 35.71 -11.63 25.07
C PHE A 583 35.06 -11.33 26.44
N PRO A 584 35.49 -10.25 27.13
CA PRO A 584 34.87 -9.85 28.40
C PRO A 584 33.44 -9.41 28.20
N GLN A 585 32.53 -9.90 29.04
CA GLN A 585 31.11 -9.58 29.00
C GLN A 585 30.60 -9.37 30.43
N GLY A 586 29.81 -8.32 30.69
CA GLY A 586 29.13 -8.04 31.96
C GLY A 586 27.82 -8.81 32.15
N ASP A 587 27.25 -8.79 33.36
CA ASP A 587 26.00 -9.50 33.69
C ASP A 587 24.74 -8.84 33.09
N ASP A 588 24.81 -7.54 32.83
CA ASP A 588 23.80 -6.66 32.24
C ASP A 588 23.92 -6.55 30.70
N GLU A 589 24.83 -7.30 30.10
CA GLU A 589 25.00 -7.39 28.64
C GLU A 589 24.14 -8.54 28.06
N PRO A 590 23.77 -8.49 26.76
CA PRO A 590 22.97 -9.54 26.13
C PRO A 590 23.70 -10.89 26.16
N VAL A 591 22.98 -11.97 26.46
CA VAL A 591 23.57 -13.30 26.36
C VAL A 591 23.81 -13.67 24.89
N VAL A 592 25.05 -14.06 24.57
CA VAL A 592 25.44 -14.61 23.26
C VAL A 592 25.96 -16.04 23.44
N CYS A 593 26.36 -16.71 22.36
CA CYS A 593 26.75 -18.12 22.39
C CYS A 593 25.62 -19.04 22.91
N VAL A 594 24.38 -18.68 22.60
CA VAL A 594 23.17 -19.46 22.90
C VAL A 594 22.55 -19.94 21.60
N SER A 595 22.15 -21.21 21.56
CA SER A 595 21.48 -21.79 20.39
C SER A 595 20.01 -21.37 20.32
N TRP A 596 19.38 -21.56 19.16
CA TRP A 596 17.94 -21.36 19.03
C TRP A 596 17.16 -22.28 19.98
N GLU A 597 17.62 -23.53 20.14
CA GLU A 597 17.04 -24.49 21.08
C GLU A 597 17.13 -24.02 22.54
N ASP A 598 18.23 -23.38 22.92
CA ASP A 598 18.40 -22.80 24.25
C ASP A 598 17.45 -21.63 24.49
N ALA A 599 17.35 -20.73 23.52
CA ALA A 599 16.47 -19.56 23.59
C ALA A 599 14.99 -19.99 23.71
N ASN A 600 14.58 -21.00 22.94
CA ASN A 600 13.23 -21.58 23.02
C ASN A 600 12.98 -22.31 24.35
N ALA A 601 13.99 -23.00 24.89
CA ALA A 601 13.88 -23.64 26.20
C ALA A 601 13.80 -22.62 27.35
N TYR A 602 14.53 -21.52 27.25
CA TYR A 602 14.41 -20.39 28.17
C TYR A 602 12.97 -19.83 28.17
N ALA A 603 12.39 -19.59 26.99
CA ALA A 603 11.03 -19.10 26.86
C ALA A 603 9.99 -20.04 27.51
N ARG A 604 10.12 -21.36 27.30
CA ARG A 604 9.26 -22.38 27.92
C ARG A 604 9.43 -22.43 29.44
N TRP A 605 10.67 -22.37 29.91
CA TRP A 605 10.95 -22.34 31.35
C TRP A 605 10.32 -21.10 31.98
N LEU A 606 10.54 -19.91 31.41
CA LEU A 606 9.96 -18.68 31.92
C LEU A 606 8.43 -18.74 31.95
N SER A 607 7.81 -19.25 30.88
CA SER A 607 6.37 -19.46 30.81
C SER A 607 5.84 -20.33 31.96
N SER A 608 6.58 -21.39 32.31
CA SER A 608 6.22 -22.26 33.45
C SER A 608 6.36 -21.57 34.81
N GLN A 609 7.24 -20.59 34.94
CA GLN A 609 7.48 -19.90 36.21
C GLN A 609 6.46 -18.79 36.47
N THR A 610 5.95 -18.14 35.42
CA THR A 610 5.11 -16.95 35.57
C THR A 610 3.65 -17.21 35.20
N GLY A 611 3.36 -18.29 34.48
CA GLY A 611 2.02 -18.62 33.98
C GLY A 611 1.65 -17.91 32.68
N ALA A 612 2.44 -16.93 32.23
CA ALA A 612 2.27 -16.29 30.93
C ALA A 612 2.87 -17.12 29.79
N ARG A 613 2.44 -16.89 28.54
CA ARG A 613 3.01 -17.55 27.36
C ARG A 613 4.12 -16.71 26.73
N TYR A 614 5.35 -17.19 26.81
CA TYR A 614 6.51 -16.58 26.14
C TYR A 614 7.02 -17.44 24.99
N ARG A 615 7.46 -16.76 23.93
CA ARG A 615 8.15 -17.36 22.79
C ARG A 615 9.14 -16.40 22.18
N LEU A 616 9.93 -16.88 21.22
CA LEU A 616 10.71 -16.01 20.35
C LEU A 616 9.78 -15.21 19.42
N PRO A 617 10.17 -14.00 19.00
CA PRO A 617 9.44 -13.25 17.99
C PRO A 617 9.43 -13.99 16.66
N SER A 618 8.35 -13.84 15.89
CA SER A 618 8.38 -14.15 14.46
C SER A 618 9.24 -13.14 13.70
N GLU A 619 9.66 -13.50 12.49
CA GLU A 619 10.38 -12.54 11.63
C GLU A 619 9.56 -11.28 11.38
N ALA A 620 8.24 -11.43 11.16
CA ALA A 620 7.34 -10.31 10.90
C ALA A 620 7.19 -9.40 12.13
N GLU A 621 7.00 -9.97 13.33
CA GLU A 621 6.91 -9.21 14.57
C GLU A 621 8.22 -8.45 14.88
N TRP A 622 9.36 -9.11 14.67
CA TRP A 622 10.66 -8.46 14.88
C TRP A 622 10.85 -7.28 13.93
N VAL A 623 10.56 -7.48 12.64
CA VAL A 623 10.66 -6.43 11.62
C VAL A 623 9.70 -5.27 11.88
N HIS A 624 8.47 -5.59 12.27
CA HIS A 624 7.45 -4.60 12.64
C HIS A 624 7.94 -3.73 13.80
N ALA A 625 8.45 -4.36 14.87
CA ALA A 625 9.03 -3.64 16.00
C ALA A 625 10.25 -2.78 15.60
N ALA A 626 11.11 -3.29 14.72
CA ALA A 626 12.31 -2.58 14.25
C ALA A 626 12.02 -1.31 13.42
N GLN A 627 10.81 -1.14 12.90
CA GLN A 627 10.41 0.08 12.17
C GLN A 627 10.36 1.32 13.07
N SER A 628 10.19 1.14 14.39
CA SER A 628 10.19 2.23 15.38
C SER A 628 11.56 2.88 15.59
N VAL A 629 12.64 2.31 15.03
CA VAL A 629 13.98 2.87 15.13
C VAL A 629 14.06 4.15 14.30
N ALA A 630 14.46 5.25 14.93
CA ALA A 630 14.56 6.55 14.28
C ALA A 630 15.57 6.53 13.12
N ARG A 631 15.35 7.33 12.08
CA ARG A 631 16.34 7.51 10.99
C ARG A 631 17.59 8.24 11.51
N GLY A 632 18.77 7.72 11.23
CA GLY A 632 20.06 8.30 11.64
C GLY A 632 21.23 7.33 11.48
N GLY A 633 22.43 7.71 11.93
CA GLY A 633 23.63 6.89 11.78
C GLY A 633 23.69 5.74 12.78
N ALA A 634 24.05 4.53 12.34
CA ALA A 634 24.05 3.31 13.17
C ALA A 634 24.87 3.45 14.48
N CYS A 635 26.03 4.12 14.43
CA CYS A 635 26.88 4.36 15.61
C CYS A 635 26.25 5.28 16.67
N GLU A 636 25.27 6.12 16.33
CA GLU A 636 24.56 6.96 17.31
C GLU A 636 23.39 6.21 17.95
N GLN A 637 22.96 5.12 17.33
CA GLN A 637 21.74 4.39 17.66
C GLN A 637 22.00 3.04 18.31
N GLY A 638 23.22 2.50 18.20
CA GLY A 638 23.49 1.12 18.57
C GLY A 638 24.96 0.76 18.59
N ASN A 639 25.21 -0.49 19.00
CA ASN A 639 26.54 -1.10 19.11
C ASN A 639 26.88 -1.88 17.85
N VAL A 640 27.74 -1.33 16.99
CA VAL A 640 28.01 -1.86 15.64
C VAL A 640 29.51 -1.89 15.35
N ALA A 641 29.91 -2.52 14.24
CA ALA A 641 31.32 -2.64 13.93
C ALA A 641 31.97 -1.31 13.57
N ASP A 642 32.85 -0.82 14.44
CA ASP A 642 33.43 0.52 14.30
C ASP A 642 34.91 0.64 14.73
N ALA A 643 35.38 1.88 14.92
CA ALA A 643 36.77 2.17 15.28
C ALA A 643 37.22 1.56 16.62
N SER A 644 36.29 1.26 17.54
CA SER A 644 36.58 0.67 18.85
C SER A 644 37.05 -0.79 18.77
N MET A 645 36.74 -1.50 17.67
CA MET A 645 37.13 -2.90 17.46
C MET A 645 38.62 -3.13 17.15
N GLY A 646 39.34 -2.05 16.78
CA GLY A 646 40.80 -1.91 16.82
C GLY A 646 41.67 -3.12 16.43
N THR A 647 41.86 -3.39 15.13
CA THR A 647 43.16 -3.88 14.60
C THR A 647 43.40 -3.43 13.15
N ARG A 648 44.68 -3.31 12.76
CA ARG A 648 45.19 -2.85 11.45
C ARG A 648 44.77 -3.70 10.23
N TRP A 649 44.01 -4.77 10.45
CA TRP A 649 43.64 -5.80 9.47
C TRP A 649 42.12 -5.97 9.27
N THR A 650 41.28 -5.27 10.04
CA THR A 650 39.82 -5.31 9.90
C THR A 650 39.31 -4.08 9.16
N LEU A 651 38.44 -4.26 8.16
CA LEU A 651 37.77 -3.17 7.42
C LEU A 651 37.05 -2.14 8.33
N ALA A 652 36.81 -2.49 9.60
CA ALA A 652 36.28 -1.62 10.66
C ALA A 652 37.12 -0.35 10.91
N SER A 653 38.42 -0.34 10.59
CA SER A 653 39.27 0.86 10.73
C SER A 653 38.98 1.96 9.68
N ARG A 654 38.04 1.73 8.77
CA ARG A 654 37.60 2.70 7.75
C ARG A 654 36.42 3.56 8.21
N TYR A 655 35.75 3.17 9.29
CA TYR A 655 34.61 3.91 9.82
C TYR A 655 35.07 5.08 10.70
N LYS A 656 34.44 6.23 10.53
CA LYS A 656 34.78 7.48 11.25
C LYS A 656 34.13 7.60 12.63
N CYS A 657 33.17 6.73 12.95
CA CYS A 657 32.47 6.72 14.23
C CYS A 657 33.02 5.68 15.20
N SER A 658 32.74 5.87 16.48
CA SER A 658 33.08 4.99 17.60
C SER A 658 31.97 5.07 18.64
N ASP A 659 31.40 3.93 19.00
CA ASP A 659 30.42 3.70 20.06
C ASP A 659 31.08 3.39 21.41
N GLY A 660 32.40 3.15 21.39
CA GLY A 660 33.24 2.91 22.57
C GLY A 660 33.22 1.45 23.06
N ARG A 661 32.64 0.52 22.27
CA ARG A 661 32.41 -0.88 22.64
C ARG A 661 32.91 -1.82 21.55
N ALA A 662 34.04 -2.47 21.80
CA ALA A 662 34.63 -3.41 20.84
C ALA A 662 33.86 -4.75 20.69
N HIS A 663 32.93 -5.03 21.60
CA HIS A 663 32.11 -6.25 21.68
C HIS A 663 30.72 -5.85 22.19
N THR A 664 29.94 -6.75 22.80
CA THR A 664 28.65 -6.40 23.39
C THR A 664 28.76 -5.27 24.42
N ALA A 665 27.62 -4.64 24.68
CA ALA A 665 27.45 -3.54 25.62
C ALA A 665 26.25 -3.83 26.54
N PRO A 666 26.18 -3.18 27.72
CA PRO A 666 25.00 -3.29 28.58
C PRO A 666 23.73 -3.00 27.81
N VAL A 667 22.67 -3.77 28.07
CA VAL A 667 21.37 -3.52 27.45
C VAL A 667 20.84 -2.14 27.85
N ALA A 668 20.05 -1.54 26.98
CA ALA A 668 19.53 -0.19 27.13
C ALA A 668 20.59 0.92 27.29
N HIS A 669 21.83 0.67 26.82
CA HIS A 669 22.90 1.67 26.81
C HIS A 669 22.68 2.76 25.75
N TYR A 670 22.11 2.37 24.60
CA TYR A 670 21.89 3.26 23.46
C TYR A 670 20.47 3.83 23.43
N LYS A 671 20.21 4.72 22.46
CA LYS A 671 18.94 5.43 22.35
C LYS A 671 17.78 4.45 22.07
N ALA A 672 16.68 4.61 22.81
CA ALA A 672 15.45 3.87 22.55
C ALA A 672 14.80 4.28 21.22
N SER A 673 14.07 3.33 20.63
CA SER A 673 13.13 3.57 19.53
C SER A 673 11.96 4.49 19.93
N SER A 674 11.14 4.89 18.95
CA SER A 674 9.96 5.74 19.16
C SER A 674 8.96 5.15 20.16
N ILE A 675 8.91 3.82 20.29
CA ILE A 675 8.04 3.09 21.22
C ILE A 675 8.75 2.57 22.48
N GLY A 676 10.03 2.89 22.67
CA GLY A 676 10.76 2.56 23.90
C GLY A 676 11.46 1.19 23.92
N LEU A 677 11.57 0.50 22.78
CA LEU A 677 12.46 -0.67 22.61
C LEU A 677 13.92 -0.23 22.48
N TYR A 678 14.83 -1.01 23.03
CA TYR A 678 16.27 -0.78 22.98
C TYR A 678 16.99 -1.86 22.16
N ASP A 679 18.22 -1.54 21.78
CA ASP A 679 19.20 -2.48 21.20
C ASP A 679 18.68 -3.18 19.94
N LEU A 680 17.79 -2.50 19.19
CA LEU A 680 17.34 -2.98 17.88
C LEU A 680 18.42 -2.72 16.82
N VAL A 681 19.33 -1.77 17.05
CA VAL A 681 20.51 -1.53 16.21
C VAL A 681 21.71 -2.12 16.93
N GLY A 682 22.28 -3.21 16.40
CA GLY A 682 23.52 -3.76 16.91
C GLY A 682 23.37 -4.55 18.22
N ASN A 683 24.46 -4.61 18.98
CA ASN A 683 24.66 -5.41 20.19
C ASN A 683 24.62 -6.92 19.93
N ALA A 684 23.47 -7.50 19.62
CA ALA A 684 23.37 -8.88 19.16
C ALA A 684 22.23 -9.04 18.16
N SER A 685 22.47 -9.80 17.08
CA SER A 685 21.37 -10.30 16.25
C SER A 685 20.50 -11.25 17.06
N GLU A 686 19.25 -11.43 16.68
CA GLU A 686 18.27 -12.13 17.53
C GLU A 686 17.59 -13.27 16.84
N TRP A 687 17.53 -14.41 17.54
CA TRP A 687 16.78 -15.58 17.11
C TRP A 687 15.28 -15.27 16.94
N THR A 688 14.72 -15.75 15.83
CA THR A 688 13.29 -15.69 15.52
C THR A 688 12.70 -17.09 15.35
N THR A 689 11.39 -17.21 15.21
CA THR A 689 10.73 -18.49 14.91
C THR A 689 10.87 -18.94 13.44
N GLY A 690 11.39 -18.09 12.54
CA GLY A 690 11.48 -18.35 11.10
C GLY A 690 12.36 -19.54 10.74
N CYS A 691 11.98 -20.27 9.68
CA CYS A 691 12.76 -21.36 9.10
C CYS A 691 13.43 -20.90 7.80
N ALA A 692 14.72 -21.19 7.64
CA ALA A 692 15.44 -20.91 6.39
C ALA A 692 15.36 -22.08 5.41
N ALA A 693 15.54 -23.30 5.91
CA ALA A 693 15.40 -24.53 5.14
C ALA A 693 13.98 -25.10 5.21
N LYS A 694 13.57 -25.85 4.17
CA LYS A 694 12.24 -26.51 4.10
C LYS A 694 11.99 -27.50 5.25
N ASP A 695 13.06 -28.06 5.82
CA ASP A 695 13.01 -28.99 6.95
C ASP A 695 13.23 -28.30 8.31
N CYS A 696 13.36 -26.97 8.33
CA CYS A 696 13.66 -26.17 9.52
C CYS A 696 14.93 -26.62 10.28
N SER A 697 15.89 -27.26 9.59
CA SER A 697 17.21 -27.58 10.14
C SER A 697 18.00 -26.32 10.51
N GLU A 698 17.72 -25.21 9.81
CA GLU A 698 18.27 -23.88 10.04
C GLU A 698 17.17 -22.88 10.41
N ARG A 699 17.46 -22.05 11.41
CA ARG A 699 16.57 -21.01 11.97
C ARG A 699 17.09 -19.64 11.64
N VAL A 700 16.16 -18.72 11.52
CA VAL A 700 16.44 -17.35 11.11
C VAL A 700 16.73 -16.48 12.33
N PHE A 701 17.72 -15.61 12.19
CA PHE A 701 17.95 -14.48 13.09
C PHE A 701 17.88 -13.15 12.32
N ARG A 702 17.49 -12.09 13.03
CA ARG A 702 17.29 -10.74 12.48
C ARG A 702 18.09 -9.70 13.26
N GLY A 703 18.28 -8.52 12.66
CA GLY A 703 18.99 -7.41 13.28
C GLY A 703 20.51 -7.49 13.13
N THR A 704 21.14 -6.32 13.28
CA THR A 704 22.60 -6.18 13.27
C THR A 704 23.18 -6.54 14.64
N SER A 705 24.45 -6.88 14.68
CA SER A 705 25.22 -7.19 15.89
C SER A 705 26.40 -6.24 16.03
N TRP A 706 27.13 -6.33 17.15
CA TRP A 706 28.41 -5.63 17.36
C TRP A 706 29.46 -5.89 16.27
N ARG A 707 29.26 -6.90 15.40
CA ARG A 707 30.15 -7.22 14.27
C ARG A 707 29.67 -6.73 12.90
N ASP A 708 28.43 -6.32 12.76
CA ASP A 708 27.90 -5.86 11.48
C ASP A 708 28.21 -4.36 11.30
N GLY A 709 28.57 -3.94 10.09
CA GLY A 709 29.03 -2.57 9.81
C GLY A 709 27.91 -1.52 9.89
N PRO A 710 28.24 -0.23 10.07
CA PRO A 710 27.26 0.85 10.16
C PRO A 710 26.49 1.11 8.85
N ASP A 711 26.94 0.53 7.73
CA ASP A 711 26.25 0.60 6.44
C ASP A 711 25.10 -0.44 6.34
N GLU A 712 25.03 -1.41 7.26
CA GLU A 712 23.94 -2.39 7.29
C GLU A 712 22.67 -1.80 7.92
N THR A 713 21.52 -2.09 7.32
CA THR A 713 20.23 -1.66 7.87
C THR A 713 19.70 -2.72 8.83
N THR A 714 19.29 -2.31 10.02
CA THR A 714 18.67 -3.17 11.04
C THR A 714 17.55 -4.06 10.50
N VAL A 715 16.65 -3.49 9.68
CA VAL A 715 15.52 -4.22 9.09
C VAL A 715 15.97 -5.18 7.98
N GLY A 716 16.98 -4.77 7.19
CA GLY A 716 17.49 -5.54 6.07
C GLY A 716 18.40 -6.71 6.47
N ARG A 717 19.02 -6.66 7.66
CA ARG A 717 19.90 -7.73 8.13
C ARG A 717 19.10 -8.97 8.53
N ARG A 718 19.29 -10.03 7.76
CA ARG A 718 18.75 -11.38 7.97
C ARG A 718 19.87 -12.39 7.83
N GLY A 719 19.87 -13.42 8.67
CA GLY A 719 20.75 -14.57 8.53
C GLY A 719 20.11 -15.83 9.06
N ASP A 720 20.76 -16.96 8.84
CA ASP A 720 20.27 -18.26 9.25
C ASP A 720 21.41 -19.15 9.73
N SER A 721 21.05 -20.11 10.57
CA SER A 721 22.03 -21.00 11.17
C SER A 721 21.38 -22.23 11.84
N ALA A 722 22.20 -23.25 12.10
CA ALA A 722 21.79 -24.48 12.77
C ALA A 722 21.14 -24.22 14.14
N THR A 723 20.10 -24.99 14.41
CA THR A 723 19.25 -24.86 15.61
C THR A 723 19.96 -25.12 16.93
N ASP A 724 21.01 -25.94 16.92
CA ASP A 724 21.74 -26.45 18.09
C ASP A 724 23.06 -25.72 18.38
N THR A 725 23.37 -24.67 17.61
CA THR A 725 24.66 -23.99 17.65
C THR A 725 24.47 -22.51 17.98
N GLY A 726 25.20 -22.03 18.99
CA GLY A 726 25.26 -20.62 19.36
C GLY A 726 26.38 -19.86 18.65
N TYR A 727 26.27 -18.53 18.62
CA TYR A 727 27.22 -17.64 17.96
C TYR A 727 27.55 -16.46 18.85
N THR A 728 28.76 -15.95 18.75
CA THR A 728 29.26 -14.77 19.50
C THR A 728 28.53 -13.46 19.16
N THR A 729 27.74 -13.47 18.09
CA THR A 729 26.98 -12.31 17.58
C THR A 729 25.47 -12.46 17.71
N ILE A 730 24.97 -13.61 18.20
CA ILE A 730 23.54 -13.93 18.23
C ILE A 730 23.07 -14.17 19.67
N GLY A 731 22.06 -13.41 20.07
CA GLY A 731 21.28 -13.54 21.30
C GLY A 731 19.80 -13.71 21.01
N PHE A 732 18.93 -13.25 21.92
CA PHE A 732 17.48 -13.31 21.75
C PHE A 732 16.73 -12.36 22.69
N ARG A 733 15.52 -11.97 22.27
CA ARG A 733 14.48 -11.38 23.12
C ARG A 733 13.19 -12.19 23.02
N LEU A 734 12.22 -11.90 23.89
CA LEU A 734 10.97 -12.66 23.98
C LEU A 734 9.76 -11.82 23.61
N VAL A 735 8.76 -12.49 23.04
CA VAL A 735 7.38 -12.00 22.91
C VAL A 735 6.53 -12.65 23.99
N ARG A 736 5.67 -11.88 24.65
CA ARG A 736 4.55 -12.40 25.46
C ARG A 736 3.28 -12.35 24.61
N GLU A 737 2.60 -13.48 24.49
CA GLU A 737 1.31 -13.53 23.80
C GLU A 737 0.24 -12.84 24.65
N LEU A 738 -0.45 -11.88 24.07
CA LEU A 738 -1.64 -11.27 24.68
C LEU A 738 -2.76 -12.31 24.59
N GLU A 739 -3.26 -12.80 25.73
CA GLU A 739 -4.46 -13.65 25.75
C GLU A 739 -5.59 -12.86 25.07
N PRO A 740 -6.29 -13.43 24.07
CA PRO A 740 -7.48 -12.77 23.55
C PRO A 740 -8.44 -12.56 24.71
N ALA A 741 -8.94 -11.33 24.89
CA ALA A 741 -9.88 -10.99 25.94
C ALA A 741 -11.16 -11.86 25.81
N ALA A 742 -11.14 -13.04 26.42
CA ALA A 742 -12.22 -13.99 26.42
C ALA A 742 -12.58 -14.32 27.87
N ALA A 743 -13.73 -13.81 28.29
CA ALA A 743 -14.61 -14.46 29.26
C ALA A 743 -13.99 -14.88 30.60
N THR A 744 -13.54 -13.91 31.40
CA THR A 744 -13.39 -14.03 32.85
C THR A 744 -13.81 -12.68 33.47
N ALA A 745 -15.11 -12.47 33.72
CA ALA A 745 -15.64 -12.69 35.06
C ALA A 745 -17.14 -13.07 35.03
N ALA A 746 -17.40 -14.36 34.84
CA ALA A 746 -18.57 -15.02 35.42
C ALA A 746 -18.03 -16.14 36.33
N ALA A 747 -17.73 -15.78 37.58
CA ALA A 747 -17.40 -16.64 38.74
C ALA A 747 -16.72 -15.73 39.78
N THR A 748 -17.17 -15.53 41.03
CA THR A 748 -18.20 -16.10 41.93
C THR A 748 -18.13 -15.21 43.22
N PRO A 749 -19.05 -15.23 44.21
CA PRO A 749 -20.29 -16.00 44.35
C PRO A 749 -21.58 -15.18 44.24
#